data_AF-A0A7C6VCC7-F1
#
_entry.id   AF-A0A7C6VCC7-F1
#
_cell.length_a   1.000
_cell.length_b   1.000
_cell.length_c   1.000
_cell.angle_alpha   90.00
_cell.angle_beta   90.00
_cell.angle_gamma   90.00
#
_symmetry.space_group_name_H-M   'P 1'
#
loop_
_entity.id
_entity.type
_entity.pdbx_description
1 polymer ?
#
loop_
_entity_poly.entity_id
_entity_poly.type
_entity_poly.pdbx_seq_one_letter_code
_entity_poly.pdbx_strand_id
1 'polypeptide(L)'
;AEVGEQLERLADLGEFSFGPSTSSWYGARFSDTAQAKANYVVAKRLHESDFPELQRRATETFARVELRAPKTLAEMGDYIVMLLGIRDSLDRFLPDVFDRPIDELITATDPVPSPSMSSANRRRLKHLAREYVRPGMHVSDMNVALRAVSRQREWWMATATSPKPPSSPQGISDLQSQFTAVASDVRQLAAIVDQQRLGRLVDLPLNELETVLERLTRDVDALSDLQERTEIKAELKAHGLEPLVENFATLGVAGPRVRIELELAWWQSVYGYMLSDEPALLGADTRLLARLENDFARLDEHHVRTNRQRISAALGRRWSSAIQRFPAEAAVLRRRLRAGSLTAHNLVVDAPNLTTTVAPVWLCSPYTFAQQIPEGMRFDAILLLDGTALTTAEVALPVSRATQVIVFGDPAVAEPTPFTVASGTAVAPGVAATSVFEDLTPLLPRFSMWRSHRRGGRRILDFANRHFYDGHIVALPSADEVLTDRPIDFVHVERGTGIPDPVTHLVEAVPAEVTAVVDLVFAHATWHPEDSLMVVAASATHARRVRAAVRDQLKSRPHLASFFAADRPEPFVVLTVAQSAMRSRDHVIFTLGYGRTPHGRVLADFGEISGPHGKRLMAVAMTRARRALTVVSCFAPDDFDMDRLQDGARILGELYHEQAPDNLATAPQRGEPLLVDLANRLDAMGAETSINYGDQLDLIAYHGSRAVVIETDNAYARGTLREAVRLRPEMLRELGWEYRRVYTCDLFTDPQRVADEIGVQLGVKEPVMEPEEPIRRHRRATLPGKETDSGPDEAPFDETDAAWGDEPRNEDDWLLSQRPPHWGNGR
;
A
#
# COMPACT_ATOMS: atom_id res chain seq x y z
N ALA A 1 -29.21 13.97 -6.98
CA ALA A 1 -29.18 15.39 -7.40
C ALA A 1 -30.08 16.21 -6.49
N GLU A 2 -31.41 16.02 -6.52
CA GLU A 2 -32.38 16.72 -5.66
C GLU A 2 -32.08 16.64 -4.16
N VAL A 3 -31.82 15.44 -3.63
CA VAL A 3 -31.38 15.23 -2.24
C VAL A 3 -30.08 15.99 -1.90
N GLY A 4 -29.16 16.09 -2.85
CA GLY A 4 -27.90 16.80 -2.67
C GLY A 4 -28.11 18.31 -2.55
N GLU A 5 -28.99 18.88 -3.37
CA GLU A 5 -29.37 20.30 -3.30
C GLU A 5 -30.10 20.64 -2.00
N GLN A 6 -30.99 19.75 -1.53
CA GLN A 6 -31.66 19.89 -0.23
C GLN A 6 -30.66 19.90 0.93
N LEU A 7 -29.66 19.01 0.92
CA LEU A 7 -28.63 18.94 1.96
C LEU A 7 -27.66 20.14 1.91
N GLU A 8 -27.31 20.64 0.71
CA GLU A 8 -26.51 21.87 0.55
C GLU A 8 -27.26 23.08 1.10
N ARG A 9 -28.54 23.23 0.76
CA ARG A 9 -29.39 24.30 1.29
C ARG A 9 -29.52 24.22 2.81
N LEU A 10 -29.64 23.03 3.36
CA LEU A 10 -29.68 22.80 4.81
C LEU A 10 -28.36 23.18 5.52
N ALA A 11 -27.23 22.99 4.85
CA ALA A 11 -25.92 23.43 5.32
C ALA A 11 -25.74 24.95 5.26
N ASP A 12 -26.22 25.59 4.19
CA ASP A 12 -26.23 27.06 4.05
C ASP A 12 -27.11 27.73 5.12
N LEU A 13 -28.21 27.08 5.48
CA LEU A 13 -29.09 27.47 6.60
C LEU A 13 -28.48 27.15 7.98
N GLY A 14 -27.24 26.66 8.03
CA GLY A 14 -26.47 26.46 9.25
C GLY A 14 -26.82 25.22 10.07
N GLU A 15 -27.63 24.27 9.55
CA GLU A 15 -28.02 23.08 10.32
C GLU A 15 -26.81 22.26 10.78
N PHE A 16 -25.77 22.14 9.96
CA PHE A 16 -24.54 21.41 10.30
C PHE A 16 -23.51 22.25 11.07
N SER A 17 -23.72 23.56 11.19
CA SER A 17 -22.85 24.46 11.96
C SER A 17 -23.18 24.46 13.45
N PHE A 18 -24.40 24.05 13.82
CA PHE A 18 -24.90 24.00 15.20
C PHE A 18 -25.18 22.56 15.61
N GLY A 19 -24.21 21.92 16.28
CA GLY A 19 -24.32 20.56 16.79
C GLY A 19 -24.84 20.48 18.24
N PRO A 20 -24.97 19.24 18.78
CA PRO A 20 -25.47 18.99 20.14
C PRO A 20 -24.62 19.63 21.24
N SER A 21 -23.34 19.90 20.98
CA SER A 21 -22.39 20.52 21.92
C SER A 21 -22.28 22.04 21.78
N THR A 22 -22.72 22.61 20.64
CA THR A 22 -22.52 24.02 20.32
C THR A 22 -23.77 24.89 20.46
N SER A 23 -24.98 24.31 20.52
CA SER A 23 -26.20 25.08 20.78
C SER A 23 -27.12 24.51 21.86
N SER A 24 -27.63 25.37 22.74
CA SER A 24 -28.67 25.01 23.73
C SER A 24 -30.07 24.96 23.13
N TRP A 25 -30.27 25.55 21.95
CA TRP A 25 -31.50 25.42 21.16
C TRP A 25 -31.54 24.13 20.31
N TYR A 26 -30.44 23.37 20.24
CA TYR A 26 -30.40 22.10 19.52
C TYR A 26 -31.44 21.12 20.09
N GLY A 27 -32.31 20.60 19.23
CA GLY A 27 -33.44 19.73 19.58
C GLY A 27 -34.71 20.47 20.04
N ALA A 28 -34.71 21.80 20.11
CA ALA A 28 -35.89 22.57 20.50
C ALA A 28 -36.98 22.52 19.41
N ARG A 29 -38.24 22.47 19.83
CA ARG A 29 -39.40 22.36 18.92
C ARG A 29 -40.21 23.65 18.92
N PHE A 30 -40.18 24.36 17.80
CA PHE A 30 -40.99 25.55 17.57
C PHE A 30 -42.05 25.28 16.52
N SER A 31 -43.23 25.90 16.67
CA SER A 31 -44.29 25.89 15.67
C SER A 31 -44.08 26.96 14.59
N ASP A 32 -43.49 28.11 14.94
CA ASP A 32 -43.19 29.20 14.01
C ASP A 32 -42.04 30.11 14.51
N THR A 33 -41.56 30.99 13.64
CA THR A 33 -40.49 31.96 13.93
C THR A 33 -40.91 33.01 14.98
N ALA A 34 -42.21 33.29 15.11
CA ALA A 34 -42.73 34.24 16.10
C ALA A 34 -42.63 33.67 17.52
N GLN A 35 -42.93 32.37 17.68
CA GLN A 35 -42.80 31.61 18.91
C GLN A 35 -41.32 31.48 19.30
N ALA A 36 -40.41 31.24 18.35
CA ALA A 36 -38.97 31.22 18.63
C ALA A 36 -38.49 32.56 19.22
N LYS A 37 -38.87 33.68 18.59
CA LYS A 37 -38.54 35.04 19.09
C LYS A 37 -39.18 35.34 20.45
N ALA A 38 -40.43 34.94 20.66
CA ALA A 38 -41.12 35.14 21.93
C ALA A 38 -40.43 34.38 23.08
N ASN A 39 -40.00 33.14 22.85
CA ASN A 39 -39.30 32.35 23.87
C ASN A 39 -37.86 32.83 24.10
N TYR A 40 -37.18 33.34 23.07
CA TYR A 40 -35.92 34.04 23.26
C TYR A 40 -36.06 35.26 24.19
N VAL A 41 -37.10 36.08 23.99
CA VAL A 41 -37.38 37.23 24.87
C VAL A 41 -37.63 36.79 26.31
N VAL A 42 -38.33 35.67 26.51
CA VAL A 42 -38.55 35.08 27.85
C VAL A 42 -37.23 34.60 28.47
N ALA A 43 -36.39 33.88 27.72
CA ALA A 43 -35.08 33.42 28.19
C ALA A 43 -34.17 34.59 28.56
N LYS A 44 -34.16 35.64 27.74
CA LYS A 44 -33.40 36.88 27.98
C LYS A 44 -33.87 37.59 29.25
N ARG A 45 -35.18 37.79 29.41
CA ARG A 45 -35.74 38.44 30.60
C ARG A 45 -35.43 37.64 31.88
N LEU A 46 -35.60 36.32 31.82
CA LEU A 46 -35.27 35.41 32.93
C LEU A 46 -33.80 35.50 33.32
N HIS A 47 -32.87 35.44 32.36
CA HIS A 47 -31.44 35.51 32.61
C HIS A 47 -31.01 36.88 33.15
N GLU A 48 -31.45 37.98 32.52
CA GLU A 48 -30.96 39.33 32.82
C GLU A 48 -31.59 39.95 34.07
N SER A 49 -32.80 39.55 34.47
CA SER A 49 -33.57 40.27 35.49
C SER A 49 -34.34 39.39 36.47
N ASP A 50 -35.29 38.58 36.00
CA ASP A 50 -36.28 37.97 36.89
C ASP A 50 -35.70 36.87 37.79
N PHE A 51 -34.79 36.03 37.27
CA PHE A 51 -34.17 34.94 38.02
C PHE A 51 -33.10 35.42 39.01
N PRO A 52 -32.14 36.30 38.64
CA PRO A 52 -31.19 36.87 39.60
C PRO A 52 -31.87 37.61 40.76
N GLU A 53 -32.91 38.40 40.47
CA GLU A 53 -33.64 39.13 41.51
C GLU A 53 -34.44 38.18 42.43
N LEU A 54 -34.99 37.08 41.89
CA LEU A 54 -35.64 36.04 42.69
C LEU A 54 -34.62 35.36 43.63
N GLN A 55 -33.45 34.97 43.11
CA GLN A 55 -32.40 34.33 43.91
C GLN A 55 -31.92 35.25 45.05
N ARG A 56 -31.69 36.53 44.76
CA ARG A 56 -31.27 37.52 45.75
C ARG A 56 -32.29 37.65 46.87
N ARG A 57 -33.57 37.85 46.54
CA ARG A 57 -34.65 37.99 47.52
C ARG A 57 -34.93 36.71 48.29
N ALA A 58 -34.88 35.56 47.64
CA ALA A 58 -35.03 34.26 48.29
C ALA A 58 -33.91 34.04 49.33
N THR A 59 -32.66 34.31 48.94
CA THR A 59 -31.49 34.19 49.83
C THR A 59 -31.62 35.12 51.04
N GLU A 60 -31.97 36.38 50.83
CA GLU A 60 -32.20 37.35 51.92
C GLU A 60 -33.34 36.92 52.85
N THR A 61 -34.44 36.41 52.29
CA THR A 61 -35.63 36.00 53.05
C THR A 61 -35.35 34.75 53.88
N PHE A 62 -34.72 33.73 53.29
CA PHE A 62 -34.42 32.47 53.96
C PHE A 62 -33.27 32.59 54.98
N ALA A 63 -32.28 33.45 54.72
CA ALA A 63 -31.21 33.73 55.68
C ALA A 63 -31.75 34.40 56.96
N ARG A 64 -32.74 35.30 56.84
CA ARG A 64 -33.37 35.96 58.01
C ARG A 64 -34.06 34.99 58.96
N VAL A 65 -34.54 33.87 58.43
CA VAL A 65 -35.19 32.80 59.22
C VAL A 65 -34.27 31.61 59.45
N GLU A 66 -32.97 31.77 59.17
CA GLU A 66 -31.91 30.77 59.41
C GLU A 66 -32.18 29.42 58.72
N LEU A 67 -32.79 29.45 57.53
CA LEU A 67 -32.96 28.26 56.69
C LEU A 67 -31.75 28.07 55.78
N ARG A 68 -31.44 26.80 55.42
CA ARG A 68 -30.44 26.51 54.38
C ARG A 68 -30.89 27.09 53.03
N ALA A 69 -29.94 27.44 52.17
CA ALA A 69 -30.26 27.90 50.82
C ALA A 69 -30.88 26.75 49.99
N PRO A 70 -31.94 27.01 49.20
CA PRO A 70 -32.50 26.01 48.29
C PRO A 70 -31.51 25.71 47.17
N LYS A 71 -31.46 24.44 46.73
CA LYS A 71 -30.55 24.00 45.67
C LYS A 71 -31.17 24.08 44.28
N THR A 72 -32.49 23.98 44.18
CA THR A 72 -33.25 23.96 42.92
C THR A 72 -34.45 24.91 42.98
N LEU A 73 -35.05 25.21 41.82
CA LEU A 73 -36.25 26.02 41.75
C LEU A 73 -37.46 25.29 42.37
N ALA A 74 -37.56 23.97 42.19
CA ALA A 74 -38.56 23.15 42.87
C ALA A 74 -38.48 23.28 44.40
N GLU A 75 -37.28 23.13 44.95
CA GLU A 75 -37.05 23.22 46.39
C GLU A 75 -37.37 24.62 46.93
N MET A 76 -37.04 25.68 46.18
CA MET A 76 -37.42 27.05 46.54
C MET A 76 -38.95 27.22 46.64
N GLY A 77 -39.70 26.61 45.74
CA GLY A 77 -41.17 26.59 45.79
C GLY A 77 -41.70 25.90 47.04
N ASP A 78 -41.14 24.73 47.38
CA ASP A 78 -41.51 23.99 48.60
C ASP A 78 -41.24 24.82 49.86
N TYR A 79 -40.14 25.56 49.91
CA TYR A 79 -39.80 26.44 51.05
C TYR A 79 -40.83 27.56 51.22
N ILE A 80 -41.25 28.18 50.11
CA ILE A 80 -42.26 29.24 50.14
C ILE A 80 -43.60 28.69 50.62
N VAL A 81 -44.04 27.54 50.10
CA VAL A 81 -45.30 26.90 50.51
C VAL A 81 -45.27 26.53 51.99
N MET A 82 -44.16 25.96 52.48
CA MET A 82 -44.02 25.60 53.89
C MET A 82 -43.99 26.81 54.81
N LEU A 83 -43.31 27.89 54.45
CA LEU A 83 -43.29 29.14 55.22
C LEU A 83 -44.66 29.83 55.28
N LEU A 84 -45.41 29.82 54.17
CA LEU A 84 -46.79 30.30 54.16
C LEU A 84 -47.71 29.43 55.03
N GLY A 85 -47.54 28.11 54.98
CA GLY A 85 -48.26 27.20 55.86
C GLY A 85 -47.91 27.44 57.34
N ILE A 86 -46.65 27.70 57.67
CA ILE A 86 -46.20 28.04 59.03
C ILE A 86 -46.82 29.36 59.47
N ARG A 87 -46.91 30.37 58.60
CA ARG A 87 -47.61 31.62 58.87
C ARG A 87 -49.07 31.37 59.23
N ASP A 88 -49.79 30.59 58.41
CA ASP A 88 -51.19 30.25 58.64
C ASP A 88 -51.38 29.47 59.97
N SER A 89 -50.43 28.60 60.32
CA SER A 89 -50.41 27.88 61.59
C SER A 89 -50.13 28.80 62.78
N LEU A 90 -49.14 29.70 62.68
CA LEU A 90 -48.79 30.66 63.74
C LEU A 90 -49.85 31.75 63.94
N ASP A 91 -50.68 32.03 62.94
CA ASP A 91 -51.86 32.89 63.06
C ASP A 91 -52.95 32.23 63.94
N ARG A 92 -52.99 30.89 64.00
CA ARG A 92 -54.01 30.11 64.75
C ARG A 92 -53.50 29.56 66.08
N PHE A 93 -52.22 29.19 66.16
CA PHE A 93 -51.58 28.57 67.32
C PHE A 93 -50.48 29.45 67.92
N LEU A 94 -50.18 29.22 69.21
CA LEU A 94 -49.02 29.77 69.88
C LEU A 94 -47.74 29.09 69.36
N PRO A 95 -46.59 29.80 69.26
CA PRO A 95 -45.33 29.23 68.76
C PRO A 95 -44.90 27.94 69.45
N ASP A 96 -45.19 27.81 70.75
CA ASP A 96 -44.89 26.65 71.60
C ASP A 96 -45.42 25.31 71.05
N VAL A 97 -46.40 25.34 70.14
CA VAL A 97 -46.93 24.13 69.49
C VAL A 97 -45.87 23.40 68.64
N PHE A 98 -44.82 24.12 68.21
CA PHE A 98 -43.73 23.58 67.41
C PHE A 98 -42.56 23.03 68.26
N ASP A 99 -42.53 23.28 69.57
CA ASP A 99 -41.38 22.90 70.41
C ASP A 99 -41.40 21.41 70.78
N ARG A 100 -42.59 20.81 70.96
CA ARG A 100 -42.75 19.42 71.44
C ARG A 100 -43.39 18.51 70.37
N PRO A 101 -43.10 17.20 70.38
CA PRO A 101 -43.82 16.25 69.53
C PRO A 101 -45.30 16.24 69.91
N ILE A 102 -46.14 16.52 68.92
CA ILE A 102 -47.60 16.64 69.06
C ILE A 102 -48.33 15.37 68.57
N ASP A 103 -47.62 14.27 68.35
CA ASP A 103 -48.16 12.99 67.86
C ASP A 103 -49.27 12.44 68.75
N GLU A 104 -49.11 12.61 70.06
CA GLU A 104 -50.14 12.24 71.03
C GLU A 104 -51.38 13.14 70.94
N LEU A 105 -51.21 14.43 70.61
CA LEU A 105 -52.32 15.37 70.38
C LEU A 105 -53.05 15.05 69.09
N ILE A 106 -52.32 14.68 68.03
CA ILE A 106 -52.89 14.22 66.76
C ILE A 106 -53.70 12.94 66.99
N THR A 107 -53.12 11.95 67.65
CA THR A 107 -53.81 10.68 67.95
C THR A 107 -55.05 10.90 68.83
N ALA A 108 -54.98 11.83 69.79
CA ALA A 108 -56.11 12.14 70.65
C ALA A 108 -57.25 12.86 69.90
N THR A 109 -56.92 13.74 68.95
CA THR A 109 -57.87 14.54 68.16
C THR A 109 -58.44 13.82 66.94
N ASP A 110 -57.89 12.66 66.57
CA ASP A 110 -58.39 11.85 65.47
C ASP A 110 -59.86 11.48 65.69
N PRO A 111 -60.73 11.49 64.67
CA PRO A 111 -62.10 10.99 64.79
C PRO A 111 -62.15 9.51 65.19
N VAL A 112 -61.19 8.69 64.74
CA VAL A 112 -61.13 7.25 65.05
C VAL A 112 -60.41 7.01 66.38
N PRO A 113 -60.99 6.28 67.35
CA PRO A 113 -60.31 5.95 68.61
C PRO A 113 -59.12 5.01 68.39
N SER A 114 -57.94 5.41 68.87
CA SER A 114 -56.78 4.50 68.94
C SER A 114 -56.92 3.53 70.13
N PRO A 115 -56.63 2.22 69.96
CA PRO A 115 -56.64 1.22 71.04
C PRO A 115 -55.54 1.43 72.09
N SER A 116 -54.52 2.26 71.80
CA SER A 116 -53.40 2.54 72.71
C SER A 116 -53.67 3.64 73.75
N MET A 117 -54.81 4.35 73.69
CA MET A 117 -55.10 5.48 74.57
C MET A 117 -56.38 5.30 75.40
N SER A 118 -56.27 5.52 76.73
CA SER A 118 -57.44 5.53 77.62
C SER A 118 -58.33 6.77 77.37
N SER A 119 -59.64 6.64 77.59
CA SER A 119 -60.62 7.71 77.38
C SER A 119 -60.35 8.96 78.23
N ALA A 120 -59.80 8.78 79.44
CA ALA A 120 -59.37 9.86 80.32
C ALA A 120 -58.14 10.61 79.76
N ASN A 121 -57.14 9.88 79.25
CA ASN A 121 -55.94 10.48 78.64
C ASN A 121 -56.29 11.25 77.35
N ARG A 122 -57.20 10.70 76.53
CA ARG A 122 -57.68 11.36 75.30
C ARG A 122 -58.39 12.70 75.57
N ARG A 123 -59.22 12.80 76.62
CA ARG A 123 -59.87 14.07 77.01
C ARG A 123 -58.85 15.11 77.48
N ARG A 124 -57.86 14.70 78.28
CA ARG A 124 -56.77 15.56 78.76
C ARG A 124 -55.95 16.12 77.58
N LEU A 125 -55.53 15.25 76.66
CA LEU A 125 -54.76 15.66 75.48
C LEU A 125 -55.56 16.54 74.52
N LYS A 126 -56.87 16.32 74.35
CA LYS A 126 -57.75 17.24 73.60
C LYS A 126 -57.86 18.63 74.25
N HIS A 127 -57.82 18.71 75.58
CA HIS A 127 -57.79 19.99 76.30
C HIS A 127 -56.44 20.70 76.05
N LEU A 128 -55.33 19.97 76.20
CA LEU A 128 -53.98 20.49 75.95
C LEU A 128 -53.82 21.00 74.50
N ALA A 129 -54.39 20.30 73.52
CA ALA A 129 -54.41 20.77 72.12
C ALA A 129 -55.11 22.13 71.94
N ARG A 130 -56.13 22.44 72.75
CA ARG A 130 -56.84 23.74 72.72
C ARG A 130 -56.06 24.84 73.41
N GLU A 131 -55.22 24.52 74.38
CA GLU A 131 -54.35 25.50 75.06
C GLU A 131 -53.29 26.07 74.10
N TYR A 132 -52.89 25.30 73.08
CA TYR A 132 -52.02 25.79 72.02
C TYR A 132 -52.69 26.76 71.03
N VAL A 133 -54.02 26.90 71.05
CA VAL A 133 -54.75 27.82 70.15
C VAL A 133 -54.66 29.24 70.70
N ARG A 134 -54.41 30.23 69.83
CA ARG A 134 -54.37 31.64 70.24
C ARG A 134 -55.73 32.11 70.77
N PRO A 135 -55.75 32.97 71.81
CA PRO A 135 -56.98 33.59 72.29
C PRO A 135 -57.73 34.31 71.16
N GLY A 136 -59.02 33.98 70.96
CA GLY A 136 -59.87 34.58 69.92
C GLY A 136 -59.86 33.85 68.57
N MET A 137 -59.01 32.85 68.37
CA MET A 137 -58.98 32.05 67.14
C MET A 137 -59.75 30.74 67.31
N HIS A 138 -60.48 30.32 66.27
CA HIS A 138 -61.20 29.06 66.24
C HIS A 138 -60.63 28.14 65.15
N VAL A 139 -60.26 26.92 65.54
CA VAL A 139 -59.80 25.86 64.62
C VAL A 139 -60.96 24.90 64.36
N SER A 140 -61.49 24.90 63.14
CA SER A 140 -62.63 24.07 62.73
C SER A 140 -62.33 22.57 62.77
N ASP A 141 -61.14 22.18 62.30
CA ASP A 141 -60.64 20.80 62.38
C ASP A 141 -59.26 20.79 63.06
N MET A 142 -59.27 20.49 64.36
CA MET A 142 -58.06 20.45 65.18
C MET A 142 -57.09 19.36 64.71
N ASN A 143 -57.60 18.23 64.22
CA ASN A 143 -56.73 17.13 63.82
C ASN A 143 -55.96 17.47 62.54
N VAL A 144 -56.65 18.02 61.54
CA VAL A 144 -56.03 18.48 60.28
C VAL A 144 -54.99 19.57 60.55
N ALA A 145 -55.32 20.53 61.42
CA ALA A 145 -54.42 21.63 61.76
C ALA A 145 -53.17 21.15 62.52
N LEU A 146 -53.31 20.24 63.49
CA LEU A 146 -52.16 19.65 64.20
C LEU A 146 -51.31 18.76 63.29
N ARG A 147 -51.91 18.01 62.36
CA ARG A 147 -51.16 17.25 61.34
C ARG A 147 -50.36 18.17 60.42
N ALA A 148 -50.90 19.35 60.07
CA ALA A 148 -50.16 20.36 59.31
C ALA A 148 -48.98 20.93 60.10
N VAL A 149 -49.18 21.27 61.37
CA VAL A 149 -48.12 21.71 62.29
C VAL A 149 -47.02 20.64 62.44
N SER A 150 -47.38 19.35 62.55
CA SER A 150 -46.38 18.26 62.64
C SER A 150 -45.52 18.15 61.40
N ARG A 151 -46.13 18.17 60.20
CA ARG A 151 -45.39 18.16 58.93
C ARG A 151 -44.48 19.38 58.79
N GLN A 152 -44.98 20.56 59.16
CA GLN A 152 -44.21 21.80 59.14
C GLN A 152 -43.04 21.76 60.13
N ARG A 153 -43.23 21.15 61.30
CA ARG A 153 -42.18 20.94 62.31
C ARG A 153 -41.09 20.00 61.82
N GLU A 154 -41.46 18.84 61.28
CA GLU A 154 -40.52 17.87 60.71
C GLU A 154 -39.72 18.49 59.57
N TRP A 155 -40.39 19.23 58.68
CA TRP A 155 -39.74 19.97 57.61
C TRP A 155 -38.78 21.03 58.17
N TRP A 156 -39.22 21.85 59.13
CA TRP A 156 -38.40 22.89 59.77
C TRP A 156 -37.15 22.31 60.43
N MET A 157 -37.27 21.20 61.16
CA MET A 157 -36.12 20.52 61.77
C MET A 157 -35.12 19.99 60.74
N ALA A 158 -35.58 19.62 59.53
CA ALA A 158 -34.72 19.14 58.46
C ALA A 158 -34.05 20.27 57.65
N THR A 159 -34.60 21.49 57.66
CA THR A 159 -34.14 22.61 56.81
C THR A 159 -33.53 23.79 57.59
N ALA A 160 -33.86 23.95 58.87
CA ALA A 160 -33.32 25.00 59.72
C ALA A 160 -31.86 24.72 60.09
N THR A 161 -31.06 25.79 60.10
CA THR A 161 -29.64 25.74 60.50
C THR A 161 -29.45 25.98 62.00
N SER A 162 -30.50 26.39 62.72
CA SER A 162 -30.51 26.65 64.15
C SER A 162 -31.75 26.07 64.84
N PRO A 163 -31.69 25.79 66.15
CA PRO A 163 -32.81 25.19 66.90
C PRO A 163 -33.90 26.22 67.29
N LYS A 164 -34.05 27.32 66.55
CA LYS A 164 -35.08 28.34 66.83
C LYS A 164 -36.47 27.86 66.38
N PRO A 165 -37.54 28.24 67.10
CA PRO A 165 -38.90 27.93 66.68
C PRO A 165 -39.21 28.59 65.32
N PRO A 166 -40.09 27.97 64.52
CA PRO A 166 -40.44 28.48 63.21
C PRO A 166 -41.03 29.89 63.29
N SER A 167 -40.59 30.75 62.37
CA SER A 167 -41.09 32.12 62.26
C SER A 167 -41.36 32.46 60.79
N SER A 168 -42.42 33.23 60.55
CA SER A 168 -42.75 33.70 59.20
C SER A 168 -41.96 34.99 58.91
N PRO A 169 -41.16 35.03 57.83
CA PRO A 169 -40.50 36.27 57.42
C PRO A 169 -41.52 37.27 56.87
N GLN A 170 -41.23 38.56 57.02
CA GLN A 170 -41.95 39.64 56.33
C GLN A 170 -41.60 39.60 54.83
N GLY A 171 -42.60 39.75 53.94
CA GLY A 171 -42.40 39.76 52.48
C GLY A 171 -42.55 38.41 51.78
N ILE A 172 -42.93 37.34 52.49
CA ILE A 172 -43.09 35.99 51.90
C ILE A 172 -44.15 35.92 50.78
N SER A 173 -45.20 36.74 50.86
CA SER A 173 -46.25 36.82 49.83
C SER A 173 -45.76 37.47 48.52
N ASP A 174 -44.85 38.44 48.62
CA ASP A 174 -44.23 39.08 47.45
C ASP A 174 -43.24 38.12 46.78
N LEU A 175 -42.47 37.38 47.60
CA LEU A 175 -41.57 36.31 47.13
C LEU A 175 -42.36 35.20 46.41
N GLN A 176 -43.52 34.80 46.92
CA GLN A 176 -44.40 33.83 46.28
C GLN A 176 -44.88 34.30 44.89
N SER A 177 -45.29 35.57 44.80
CA SER A 177 -45.77 36.14 43.54
C SER A 177 -44.66 36.16 42.48
N GLN A 178 -43.45 36.57 42.88
CA GLN A 178 -42.29 36.58 42.00
C GLN A 178 -41.84 35.18 41.60
N PHE A 179 -41.81 34.23 42.54
CA PHE A 179 -41.53 32.83 42.26
C PHE A 179 -42.52 32.25 41.25
N THR A 180 -43.80 32.56 41.39
CA THR A 180 -44.85 32.05 40.49
C THR A 180 -44.66 32.54 39.06
N ALA A 181 -44.26 33.80 38.89
CA ALA A 181 -43.94 34.37 37.57
C ALA A 181 -42.72 33.67 36.94
N VAL A 182 -41.60 33.59 37.65
CA VAL A 182 -40.38 32.93 37.17
C VAL A 182 -40.61 31.45 36.87
N ALA A 183 -41.31 30.73 37.75
CA ALA A 183 -41.62 29.31 37.55
C ALA A 183 -42.58 29.09 36.37
N SER A 184 -43.42 30.06 36.01
CA SER A 184 -44.25 30.01 34.80
C SER A 184 -43.39 30.14 33.54
N ASP A 185 -42.50 31.13 33.52
CA ASP A 185 -41.62 31.39 32.38
C ASP A 185 -40.61 30.23 32.16
N VAL A 186 -40.06 29.66 33.23
CA VAL A 186 -39.19 28.48 33.15
C VAL A 186 -39.95 27.26 32.61
N ARG A 187 -41.23 27.07 33.00
CA ARG A 187 -42.07 26.01 32.44
C ARG A 187 -42.38 26.22 30.97
N GLN A 188 -42.57 27.47 30.54
CA GLN A 188 -42.75 27.81 29.14
C GLN A 188 -41.53 27.42 28.31
N LEU A 189 -40.32 27.76 28.78
CA LEU A 189 -39.08 27.35 28.11
C LEU A 189 -38.90 25.84 28.11
N ALA A 190 -39.18 25.18 29.25
CA ALA A 190 -39.07 23.74 29.39
C ALA A 190 -39.93 22.98 28.37
N ALA A 191 -41.09 23.52 27.98
CA ALA A 191 -41.98 22.89 27.00
C ALA A 191 -41.39 22.81 25.58
N ILE A 192 -40.39 23.65 25.28
CA ILE A 192 -39.84 23.83 23.94
C ILE A 192 -38.44 23.24 23.81
N VAL A 193 -37.62 23.36 24.85
CA VAL A 193 -36.26 22.82 24.84
C VAL A 193 -36.25 21.30 25.04
N ASP A 194 -35.23 20.63 24.52
CA ASP A 194 -35.06 19.19 24.69
C ASP A 194 -34.66 18.84 26.13
N GLN A 195 -35.66 18.50 26.95
CA GLN A 195 -35.47 18.10 28.34
C GLN A 195 -34.77 16.74 28.50
N GLN A 196 -34.70 15.88 27.47
CA GLN A 196 -33.91 14.65 27.57
C GLN A 196 -32.42 14.94 27.62
N ARG A 197 -32.00 15.99 26.90
CA ARG A 197 -30.61 16.44 26.86
C ARG A 197 -30.26 17.39 28.01
N LEU A 198 -31.11 18.38 28.26
CA LEU A 198 -30.83 19.47 29.23
C LEU A 198 -31.30 19.16 30.66
N GLY A 199 -32.06 18.09 30.87
CA GLY A 199 -32.73 17.81 32.13
C GLY A 199 -33.99 18.67 32.36
N ARG A 200 -34.73 18.37 33.42
CA ARG A 200 -35.89 19.16 33.83
C ARG A 200 -35.41 20.48 34.43
N LEU A 201 -35.64 21.59 33.72
CA LEU A 201 -35.13 22.92 34.11
C LEU A 201 -35.47 23.34 35.55
N VAL A 202 -36.60 22.88 36.10
CA VAL A 202 -37.05 23.21 37.46
C VAL A 202 -36.29 22.42 38.54
N ASP A 203 -35.75 21.26 38.17
CA ASP A 203 -35.02 20.33 39.06
C ASP A 203 -33.50 20.54 38.96
N LEU A 204 -33.03 21.37 38.03
CA LEU A 204 -31.61 21.68 37.90
C LEU A 204 -31.11 22.48 39.12
N PRO A 205 -29.83 22.26 39.51
CA PRO A 205 -29.13 23.17 40.42
C PRO A 205 -29.23 24.63 39.93
N LEU A 206 -29.46 25.57 40.84
CA LEU A 206 -29.72 26.97 40.48
C LEU A 206 -28.62 27.61 39.61
N ASN A 207 -27.35 27.21 39.79
CA ASN A 207 -26.21 27.64 38.99
C ASN A 207 -26.18 27.01 37.58
N GLU A 208 -26.59 25.74 37.46
CA GLU A 208 -26.71 25.08 36.16
C GLU A 208 -27.88 25.68 35.35
N LEU A 209 -29.00 25.98 36.01
CA LEU A 209 -30.12 26.68 35.40
C LEU A 209 -29.70 28.06 34.87
N GLU A 210 -28.92 28.82 35.64
CA GLU A 210 -28.36 30.11 35.21
C GLU A 210 -27.48 29.96 33.96
N THR A 211 -26.61 28.95 33.93
CA THR A 211 -25.73 28.65 32.80
C THR A 211 -26.52 28.27 31.55
N VAL A 212 -27.60 27.49 31.70
CA VAL A 212 -28.50 27.11 30.59
C VAL A 212 -29.21 28.36 30.05
N LEU A 213 -29.74 29.22 30.92
CA LEU A 213 -30.39 30.47 30.52
C LEU A 213 -29.42 31.42 29.81
N GLU A 214 -28.17 31.53 30.29
CA GLU A 214 -27.11 32.32 29.66
C GLU A 214 -26.83 31.80 28.22
N ARG A 215 -26.66 30.48 28.05
CA ARG A 215 -26.40 29.89 26.72
C ARG A 215 -27.56 30.10 25.75
N LEU A 216 -28.81 29.98 26.20
CA LEU A 216 -29.99 30.26 25.39
C LEU A 216 -30.04 31.72 24.89
N THR A 217 -29.38 32.66 25.56
CA THR A 217 -29.33 34.07 25.13
C THR A 217 -28.21 34.39 24.14
N ARG A 218 -27.12 33.59 24.11
CA ARG A 218 -25.98 33.78 23.20
C ARG A 218 -26.24 33.25 21.78
N ASP A 219 -27.03 32.19 21.65
CA ASP A 219 -27.23 31.46 20.39
C ASP A 219 -28.36 32.04 19.51
N VAL A 220 -28.33 33.35 19.21
CA VAL A 220 -29.40 34.02 18.44
C VAL A 220 -29.43 33.57 16.97
N ASP A 221 -28.26 33.33 16.39
CA ASP A 221 -28.11 32.93 14.97
C ASP A 221 -28.62 31.50 14.71
N ALA A 222 -28.75 30.67 15.75
CA ALA A 222 -29.34 29.33 15.62
C ALA A 222 -30.87 29.36 15.42
N LEU A 223 -31.52 30.51 15.67
CA LEU A 223 -32.97 30.72 15.59
C LEU A 223 -33.42 31.37 14.27
N SER A 224 -32.51 31.84 13.42
CA SER A 224 -32.84 32.27 12.05
C SER A 224 -33.14 31.06 11.16
N ASP A 225 -34.09 31.24 10.25
CA ASP A 225 -34.43 30.30 9.17
C ASP A 225 -34.88 28.88 9.62
N LEU A 226 -35.35 28.76 10.86
CA LEU A 226 -35.87 27.52 11.46
C LEU A 226 -37.02 26.87 10.67
N GLN A 227 -37.91 27.68 10.09
CA GLN A 227 -39.05 27.16 9.32
C GLN A 227 -38.56 26.42 8.06
N GLU A 228 -37.65 27.04 7.32
CA GLU A 228 -37.08 26.49 6.09
C GLU A 228 -36.26 25.22 6.38
N ARG A 229 -35.49 25.21 7.47
CA ARG A 229 -34.79 24.00 7.95
C ARG A 229 -35.75 22.87 8.28
N THR A 230 -36.86 23.17 8.96
CA THR A 230 -37.84 22.15 9.39
C THR A 230 -38.57 21.53 8.21
N GLU A 231 -38.93 22.32 7.21
CA GLU A 231 -39.56 21.86 5.96
C GLU A 231 -38.63 20.90 5.20
N ILE A 232 -37.37 21.29 4.98
CA ILE A 232 -36.38 20.46 4.28
C ILE A 232 -36.07 19.17 5.07
N LYS A 233 -35.96 19.24 6.41
CA LYS A 233 -35.77 18.03 7.25
C LYS A 233 -36.95 17.08 7.17
N ALA A 234 -38.18 17.58 7.07
CA ALA A 234 -39.37 16.74 6.94
C ALA A 234 -39.38 15.99 5.59
N GLU A 235 -38.96 16.64 4.51
CA GLU A 235 -38.80 16.02 3.18
C GLU A 235 -37.70 14.95 3.20
N LEU A 236 -36.52 15.25 3.73
CA LEU A 236 -35.42 14.29 3.85
C LEU A 236 -35.79 13.09 4.75
N LYS A 237 -36.56 13.33 5.81
CA LYS A 237 -37.10 12.28 6.66
C LYS A 237 -38.09 11.39 5.93
N ALA A 238 -38.95 11.95 5.06
CA ALA A 238 -39.85 11.16 4.23
C ALA A 238 -39.10 10.22 3.27
N HIS A 239 -37.86 10.55 2.92
CA HIS A 239 -36.94 9.69 2.16
C HIS A 239 -36.08 8.76 3.02
N GLY A 240 -36.26 8.74 4.34
CA GLY A 240 -35.50 7.88 5.26
C GLY A 240 -34.07 8.32 5.54
N LEU A 241 -33.71 9.57 5.19
CA LEU A 241 -32.35 10.10 5.33
C LEU A 241 -32.10 10.79 6.67
N GLU A 242 -33.02 10.65 7.63
CA GLU A 242 -32.89 11.21 8.98
C GLU A 242 -31.55 10.82 9.67
N PRO A 243 -31.10 9.54 9.66
CA PRO A 243 -29.82 9.17 10.27
C PRO A 243 -28.61 9.83 9.60
N LEU A 244 -28.69 10.10 8.29
CA LEU A 244 -27.61 10.74 7.55
C LEU A 244 -27.48 12.22 7.93
N VAL A 245 -28.61 12.92 8.04
CA VAL A 245 -28.66 14.33 8.47
C VAL A 245 -28.13 14.49 9.89
N GLU A 246 -28.48 13.58 10.79
CA GLU A 246 -27.96 13.57 12.17
C GLU A 246 -26.44 13.33 12.22
N ASN A 247 -25.94 12.42 11.37
CA ASN A 247 -24.51 12.16 11.25
C ASN A 247 -23.75 13.41 10.74
N PHE A 248 -24.25 14.08 9.69
CA PHE A 248 -23.64 15.30 9.17
C PHE A 248 -23.63 16.45 10.19
N ALA A 249 -24.69 16.58 10.99
CA ALA A 249 -24.76 17.55 12.09
C ALA A 249 -23.77 17.21 13.22
N THR A 250 -23.51 15.93 13.46
CA THR A 250 -22.53 15.47 14.46
C THR A 250 -21.09 15.73 13.99
N LEU A 251 -20.81 15.49 12.71
CA LEU A 251 -19.49 15.68 12.10
C LEU A 251 -19.17 17.16 11.78
N GLY A 252 -20.17 18.03 11.78
CA GLY A 252 -19.99 19.45 11.44
C GLY A 252 -19.59 19.66 9.98
N VAL A 253 -20.26 18.95 9.05
CA VAL A 253 -19.90 18.98 7.62
C VAL A 253 -20.14 20.38 7.03
N ALA A 254 -19.08 20.99 6.49
CA ALA A 254 -19.18 22.29 5.83
C ALA A 254 -19.96 22.19 4.51
N GLY A 255 -20.75 23.22 4.17
CA GLY A 255 -21.61 23.27 2.97
C GLY A 255 -20.96 22.75 1.67
N PRO A 256 -19.75 23.20 1.29
CA PRO A 256 -19.08 22.73 0.08
C PRO A 256 -18.71 21.23 0.06
N ARG A 257 -18.66 20.56 1.22
CA ARG A 257 -18.33 19.14 1.35
C ARG A 257 -19.54 18.22 1.39
N VAL A 258 -20.74 18.76 1.61
CA VAL A 258 -21.97 17.97 1.81
C VAL A 258 -22.25 17.00 0.68
N ARG A 259 -22.07 17.43 -0.57
CA ARG A 259 -22.27 16.56 -1.74
C ARG A 259 -21.26 15.42 -1.79
N ILE A 260 -20.01 15.68 -1.44
CA ILE A 260 -18.94 14.67 -1.39
C ILE A 260 -19.25 13.65 -0.29
N GLU A 261 -19.65 14.11 0.90
CA GLU A 261 -20.01 13.21 2.01
C GLU A 261 -21.27 12.39 1.70
N LEU A 262 -22.24 12.95 0.97
CA LEU A 262 -23.42 12.22 0.51
C LEU A 262 -23.02 11.10 -0.47
N GLU A 263 -22.17 11.41 -1.45
CA GLU A 263 -21.66 10.42 -2.39
C GLU A 263 -20.86 9.32 -1.68
N LEU A 264 -20.02 9.69 -0.70
CA LEU A 264 -19.30 8.74 0.14
C LEU A 264 -20.26 7.80 0.89
N ALA A 265 -21.27 8.36 1.58
CA ALA A 265 -22.26 7.58 2.32
C ALA A 265 -23.06 6.66 1.40
N TRP A 266 -23.39 7.11 0.19
CA TRP A 266 -24.05 6.30 -0.83
C TRP A 266 -23.18 5.10 -1.24
N TRP A 267 -21.93 5.34 -1.64
CA TRP A 267 -21.03 4.27 -2.08
C TRP A 267 -20.68 3.30 -0.95
N GLN A 268 -20.49 3.78 0.29
CA GLN A 268 -20.31 2.92 1.45
C GLN A 268 -21.55 2.04 1.72
N SER A 269 -22.76 2.58 1.52
CA SER A 269 -24.00 1.82 1.67
C SER A 269 -24.14 0.74 0.60
N VAL A 270 -23.81 1.06 -0.66
CA VAL A 270 -23.77 0.08 -1.77
C VAL A 270 -22.74 -1.01 -1.48
N TYR A 271 -21.55 -0.64 -1.02
CA TYR A 271 -20.50 -1.59 -0.66
C TYR A 271 -20.93 -2.50 0.49
N GLY A 272 -21.52 -1.94 1.55
CA GLY A 272 -22.08 -2.72 2.66
C GLY A 272 -23.19 -3.68 2.21
N TYR A 273 -24.04 -3.26 1.27
CA TYR A 273 -25.06 -4.12 0.67
C TYR A 273 -24.44 -5.27 -0.15
N MET A 274 -23.46 -4.98 -1.01
CA MET A 274 -22.76 -6.01 -1.78
C MET A 274 -22.06 -7.04 -0.87
N LEU A 275 -21.41 -6.57 0.18
CA LEU A 275 -20.78 -7.43 1.19
C LEU A 275 -21.78 -8.29 1.98
N SER A 276 -23.00 -7.81 2.17
CA SER A 276 -24.04 -8.59 2.86
C SER A 276 -24.50 -9.82 2.08
N ASP A 277 -24.38 -9.78 0.74
CA ASP A 277 -24.73 -10.89 -0.15
C ASP A 277 -23.60 -11.95 -0.23
N GLU A 278 -22.35 -11.54 -0.01
CA GLU A 278 -21.19 -12.44 0.07
C GLU A 278 -20.42 -12.33 1.40
N PRO A 279 -20.86 -13.04 2.46
CA PRO A 279 -20.20 -13.01 3.78
C PRO A 279 -18.74 -13.46 3.80
N ALA A 280 -18.30 -14.19 2.77
CA ALA A 280 -16.91 -14.59 2.61
C ALA A 280 -15.96 -13.39 2.40
N LEU A 281 -16.47 -12.27 1.89
CA LEU A 281 -15.72 -11.03 1.67
C LEU A 281 -15.67 -10.12 2.91
N LEU A 282 -16.65 -10.22 3.81
CA LEU A 282 -16.74 -9.46 5.07
C LEU A 282 -15.58 -9.73 6.06
N GLY A 283 -14.78 -10.77 5.80
CA GLY A 283 -13.62 -11.17 6.60
C GLY A 283 -12.37 -11.41 5.75
N ALA A 284 -12.26 -10.77 4.57
CA ALA A 284 -11.06 -10.84 3.75
C ALA A 284 -9.90 -10.13 4.47
N ASP A 285 -9.25 -10.86 5.38
CA ASP A 285 -8.02 -10.44 6.01
C ASP A 285 -6.92 -10.39 4.94
N THR A 286 -6.60 -9.18 4.48
CA THR A 286 -5.57 -8.94 3.47
C THR A 286 -4.21 -9.43 3.95
N ARG A 287 -3.98 -9.54 5.27
CA ARG A 287 -2.78 -10.16 5.84
C ARG A 287 -2.77 -11.67 5.64
N LEU A 288 -3.93 -12.33 5.73
CA LEU A 288 -4.06 -13.75 5.42
C LEU A 288 -3.80 -13.99 3.92
N LEU A 289 -4.34 -13.15 3.03
CA LEU A 289 -4.06 -13.23 1.59
C LEU A 289 -2.56 -13.08 1.30
N ALA A 290 -1.92 -12.06 1.87
CA ALA A 290 -0.48 -11.86 1.72
C ALA A 290 0.34 -13.05 2.24
N ARG A 291 -0.09 -13.65 3.37
CA ARG A 291 0.54 -14.87 3.90
C ARG A 291 0.36 -16.05 2.95
N LEU A 292 -0.85 -16.26 2.41
CA LEU A 292 -1.14 -17.34 1.47
C LEU A 292 -0.36 -17.19 0.17
N GLU A 293 -0.21 -15.98 -0.35
CA GLU A 293 0.64 -15.69 -1.52
C GLU A 293 2.10 -16.06 -1.25
N ASN A 294 2.65 -15.62 -0.11
CA ASN A 294 4.02 -15.93 0.28
C ASN A 294 4.23 -17.44 0.49
N ASP A 295 3.29 -18.12 1.15
CA ASP A 295 3.33 -19.57 1.34
C ASP A 295 3.23 -20.29 -0.01
N PHE A 296 2.38 -19.84 -0.92
CA PHE A 296 2.28 -20.39 -2.27
C PHE A 296 3.60 -20.23 -3.04
N ALA A 297 4.21 -19.03 -3.04
CA ALA A 297 5.47 -18.78 -3.72
C ALA A 297 6.59 -19.69 -3.19
N ARG A 298 6.71 -19.81 -1.87
CA ARG A 298 7.69 -20.70 -1.20
C ARG A 298 7.45 -22.17 -1.52
N LEU A 299 6.19 -22.62 -1.48
CA LEU A 299 5.83 -24.01 -1.78
C LEU A 299 6.04 -24.34 -3.26
N ASP A 300 5.77 -23.39 -4.18
CA ASP A 300 6.02 -23.57 -5.61
C ASP A 300 7.52 -23.69 -5.90
N GLU A 301 8.35 -22.85 -5.30
CA GLU A 301 9.81 -22.94 -5.41
C GLU A 301 10.31 -24.28 -4.85
N HIS A 302 9.81 -24.68 -3.67
CA HIS A 302 10.13 -25.97 -3.08
C HIS A 302 9.69 -27.14 -3.98
N HIS A 303 8.52 -27.03 -4.62
CA HIS A 303 8.00 -28.01 -5.56
C HIS A 303 8.92 -28.14 -6.80
N VAL A 304 9.33 -27.02 -7.40
CA VAL A 304 10.27 -26.99 -8.53
C VAL A 304 11.61 -27.63 -8.15
N ARG A 305 12.14 -27.32 -6.95
CA ARG A 305 13.38 -27.91 -6.44
C ARG A 305 13.25 -29.40 -6.18
N THR A 306 12.13 -29.84 -5.60
CA THR A 306 11.85 -31.26 -5.29
C THR A 306 11.67 -32.09 -6.56
N ASN A 307 11.15 -31.51 -7.64
CA ASN A 307 11.04 -32.19 -8.93
C ASN A 307 12.41 -32.64 -9.48
N ARG A 308 13.50 -31.90 -9.18
CA ARG A 308 14.87 -32.34 -9.54
C ARG A 308 15.22 -33.66 -8.85
N GLN A 309 14.88 -33.80 -7.57
CA GLN A 309 15.11 -35.04 -6.80
C GLN A 309 14.21 -36.17 -7.31
N ARG A 310 12.96 -35.87 -7.68
CA ARG A 310 12.05 -36.87 -8.28
C ARG A 310 12.57 -37.42 -9.60
N ILE A 311 13.07 -36.55 -10.47
CA ILE A 311 13.70 -36.95 -11.74
C ILE A 311 14.97 -37.77 -11.45
N SER A 312 15.82 -37.32 -10.53
CA SER A 312 17.02 -38.05 -10.12
C SER A 312 16.70 -39.45 -9.57
N ALA A 313 15.69 -39.57 -8.70
CA ALA A 313 15.25 -40.86 -8.16
C ALA A 313 14.64 -41.77 -9.25
N ALA A 314 13.89 -41.21 -10.20
CA ALA A 314 13.36 -41.95 -11.34
C ALA A 314 14.47 -42.48 -12.26
N LEU A 315 15.48 -41.64 -12.56
CA LEU A 315 16.69 -42.04 -13.29
C LEU A 315 17.47 -43.10 -12.52
N GLY A 316 17.66 -42.93 -11.21
CA GLY A 316 18.34 -43.90 -10.36
C GLY A 316 17.65 -45.28 -10.33
N ARG A 317 16.32 -45.33 -10.28
CA ARG A 317 15.56 -46.58 -10.42
C ARG A 317 15.75 -47.22 -11.79
N ARG A 318 15.72 -46.44 -12.87
CA ARG A 318 16.01 -46.92 -14.23
C ARG A 318 17.42 -47.48 -14.34
N TRP A 319 18.42 -46.77 -13.80
CA TRP A 319 19.81 -47.22 -13.77
C TRP A 319 19.96 -48.53 -13.02
N SER A 320 19.40 -48.64 -11.81
CA SER A 320 19.48 -49.85 -10.99
C SER A 320 18.87 -51.05 -11.70
N SER A 321 17.68 -50.89 -12.28
CA SER A 321 17.02 -51.93 -13.06
C SER A 321 17.81 -52.34 -14.30
N ALA A 322 18.37 -51.37 -15.03
CA ALA A 322 19.17 -51.65 -16.22
C ALA A 322 20.48 -52.39 -15.89
N ILE A 323 21.19 -51.99 -14.83
CA ILE A 323 22.43 -52.65 -14.36
C ILE A 323 22.15 -54.10 -13.94
N GLN A 324 21.03 -54.36 -13.26
CA GLN A 324 20.64 -55.72 -12.87
C GLN A 324 20.29 -56.58 -14.10
N ARG A 325 19.66 -55.99 -15.11
CA ARG A 325 19.29 -56.68 -16.36
C ARG A 325 20.49 -56.96 -17.26
N PHE A 326 21.50 -56.09 -17.27
CA PHE A 326 22.69 -56.19 -18.12
C PHE A 326 24.00 -56.12 -17.30
N PRO A 327 24.28 -57.12 -16.44
CA PRO A 327 25.41 -57.07 -15.51
C PRO A 327 26.78 -57.11 -16.20
N ALA A 328 26.90 -57.76 -17.36
CA ALA A 328 28.15 -57.82 -18.13
C ALA A 328 28.52 -56.44 -18.69
N GLU A 329 27.58 -55.76 -19.36
CA GLU A 329 27.77 -54.39 -19.86
C GLU A 329 28.10 -53.42 -18.72
N ALA A 330 27.40 -53.55 -17.58
CA ALA A 330 27.65 -52.73 -16.41
C ALA A 330 29.06 -52.91 -15.83
N ALA A 331 29.59 -54.14 -15.82
CA ALA A 331 30.94 -54.42 -15.35
C ALA A 331 32.01 -53.80 -16.27
N VAL A 332 31.81 -53.85 -17.59
CA VAL A 332 32.70 -53.21 -18.58
C VAL A 332 32.67 -51.70 -18.43
N LEU A 333 31.47 -51.12 -18.37
CA LEU A 333 31.29 -49.68 -18.19
C LEU A 333 31.94 -49.18 -16.90
N ARG A 334 31.75 -49.89 -15.78
CA ARG A 334 32.38 -49.58 -14.49
C ARG A 334 33.91 -49.59 -14.57
N ARG A 335 34.49 -50.54 -15.33
CA ARG A 335 35.93 -50.63 -15.53
C ARG A 335 36.46 -49.42 -16.32
N ARG A 336 35.77 -49.03 -17.39
CA ARG A 336 36.16 -47.86 -18.20
C ARG A 336 36.03 -46.54 -17.46
N LEU A 337 34.95 -46.37 -16.69
CA LEU A 337 34.76 -45.19 -15.85
C LEU A 337 35.89 -45.03 -14.83
N ARG A 338 36.32 -46.13 -14.19
CA ARG A 338 37.48 -46.12 -13.28
C ARG A 338 38.81 -45.82 -13.98
N ALA A 339 38.95 -46.21 -15.24
CA ALA A 339 40.15 -45.97 -16.03
C ALA A 339 40.19 -44.57 -16.67
N GLY A 340 39.10 -43.79 -16.63
CA GLY A 340 39.02 -42.48 -17.27
C GLY A 340 39.03 -42.53 -18.81
N SER A 341 38.74 -43.69 -19.43
CA SER A 341 38.87 -43.91 -20.88
C SER A 341 37.52 -44.05 -21.60
N LEU A 342 36.44 -43.54 -20.99
CA LEU A 342 35.10 -43.59 -21.58
C LEU A 342 34.98 -42.56 -22.70
N THR A 343 34.66 -43.03 -23.90
CA THR A 343 34.28 -42.20 -25.04
C THR A 343 32.85 -42.52 -25.44
N ALA A 344 32.20 -41.60 -26.15
CA ALA A 344 30.86 -41.81 -26.70
C ALA A 344 30.76 -43.12 -27.53
N HIS A 345 31.75 -43.36 -28.39
CA HIS A 345 31.81 -44.59 -29.18
C HIS A 345 31.88 -45.84 -28.31
N ASN A 346 32.80 -45.89 -27.35
CA ASN A 346 32.98 -47.06 -26.49
C ASN A 346 31.78 -47.27 -25.57
N LEU A 347 31.08 -46.21 -25.15
CA LEU A 347 29.84 -46.33 -24.38
C LEU A 347 28.77 -47.12 -25.15
N VAL A 348 28.55 -46.77 -26.42
CA VAL A 348 27.56 -47.43 -27.28
C VAL A 348 27.97 -48.86 -27.61
N VAL A 349 29.25 -49.08 -27.94
CA VAL A 349 29.74 -50.40 -28.35
C VAL A 349 29.78 -51.38 -27.18
N ASP A 350 30.29 -50.95 -26.02
CA ASP A 350 30.48 -51.84 -24.88
C ASP A 350 29.24 -51.99 -24.01
N ALA A 351 28.32 -51.01 -24.06
CA ALA A 351 27.12 -50.99 -23.22
C ALA A 351 25.89 -50.45 -24.00
N PRO A 352 25.52 -51.08 -25.14
CA PRO A 352 24.44 -50.59 -26.00
C PRO A 352 23.08 -50.50 -25.29
N ASN A 353 22.78 -51.46 -24.40
CA ASN A 353 21.51 -51.50 -23.70
C ASN A 353 21.46 -50.54 -22.50
N LEU A 354 22.62 -50.15 -21.97
CA LEU A 354 22.72 -49.20 -20.86
C LEU A 354 22.87 -47.74 -21.32
N THR A 355 23.29 -47.51 -22.57
CA THR A 355 23.67 -46.17 -23.05
C THR A 355 22.58 -45.13 -22.87
N THR A 356 21.37 -45.36 -23.39
CA THR A 356 20.25 -44.41 -23.30
C THR A 356 19.70 -44.28 -21.88
N THR A 357 19.97 -45.28 -21.03
CA THR A 357 19.59 -45.23 -19.61
C THR A 357 20.53 -44.31 -18.84
N VAL A 358 21.85 -44.44 -19.05
CA VAL A 358 22.89 -43.69 -18.34
C VAL A 358 23.06 -42.28 -18.91
N ALA A 359 22.97 -42.13 -20.23
CA ALA A 359 23.09 -40.87 -20.95
C ALA A 359 21.85 -40.66 -21.86
N PRO A 360 20.72 -40.21 -21.29
CA PRO A 360 19.47 -40.01 -22.04
C PRO A 360 19.49 -38.77 -22.94
N VAL A 361 20.39 -37.82 -22.69
CA VAL A 361 20.50 -36.55 -23.44
C VAL A 361 21.92 -36.40 -23.96
N TRP A 362 22.05 -36.09 -25.25
CA TRP A 362 23.32 -35.92 -25.95
C TRP A 362 23.42 -34.50 -26.50
N LEU A 363 24.56 -33.86 -26.27
CA LEU A 363 24.87 -32.52 -26.76
C LEU A 363 26.05 -32.63 -27.73
N CYS A 364 25.88 -32.15 -28.96
CA CYS A 364 26.90 -32.25 -30.00
C CYS A 364 26.81 -31.07 -30.96
N SER A 365 27.95 -30.60 -31.47
CA SER A 365 27.98 -29.71 -32.63
C SER A 365 27.61 -30.52 -33.89
N PRO A 366 26.83 -29.95 -34.84
CA PRO A 366 26.52 -30.63 -36.09
C PRO A 366 27.78 -31.09 -36.84
N TYR A 367 28.86 -30.30 -36.79
CA TYR A 367 30.14 -30.62 -37.43
C TYR A 367 30.87 -31.80 -36.82
N THR A 368 30.63 -32.11 -35.55
CA THR A 368 31.26 -33.24 -34.84
C THR A 368 30.33 -34.45 -34.70
N PHE A 369 29.08 -34.35 -35.16
CA PHE A 369 28.06 -35.37 -34.95
C PHE A 369 28.48 -36.75 -35.47
N ALA A 370 29.00 -36.81 -36.70
CA ALA A 370 29.45 -38.07 -37.30
C ALA A 370 30.66 -38.70 -36.56
N GLN A 371 31.49 -37.87 -35.92
CA GLN A 371 32.68 -38.33 -35.18
C GLN A 371 32.33 -38.79 -33.76
N GLN A 372 31.36 -38.13 -33.13
CA GLN A 372 31.00 -38.37 -31.72
C GLN A 372 29.86 -39.37 -31.56
N ILE A 373 28.89 -39.41 -32.49
CA ILE A 373 27.69 -40.23 -32.37
C ILE A 373 27.79 -41.48 -33.27
N PRO A 374 27.85 -42.69 -32.68
CA PRO A 374 27.94 -43.94 -33.44
C PRO A 374 26.76 -44.17 -34.39
N GLU A 375 27.01 -44.84 -35.51
CA GLU A 375 26.05 -45.00 -36.62
C GLU A 375 24.73 -45.68 -36.24
N GLY A 376 24.75 -46.60 -35.29
CA GLY A 376 23.57 -47.35 -34.86
C GLY A 376 22.63 -46.59 -33.90
N MET A 377 23.02 -45.41 -33.42
CA MET A 377 22.23 -44.66 -32.44
C MET A 377 21.12 -43.85 -33.14
N ARG A 378 19.90 -43.97 -32.62
CA ARG A 378 18.73 -43.17 -33.03
C ARG A 378 18.15 -42.42 -31.84
N PHE A 379 17.48 -41.31 -32.12
CA PHE A 379 16.90 -40.42 -31.14
C PHE A 379 15.38 -40.32 -31.34
N ASP A 380 14.64 -40.22 -30.25
CA ASP A 380 13.21 -39.91 -30.28
C ASP A 380 12.97 -38.47 -30.72
N ALA A 381 13.77 -37.52 -30.23
CA ALA A 381 13.71 -36.12 -30.62
C ALA A 381 15.10 -35.50 -30.80
N ILE A 382 15.19 -34.53 -31.71
CA ILE A 382 16.34 -33.63 -31.83
C ILE A 382 15.90 -32.18 -31.67
N LEU A 383 16.67 -31.44 -30.86
CA LEU A 383 16.51 -30.00 -30.68
C LEU A 383 17.64 -29.31 -31.44
N LEU A 384 17.30 -28.66 -32.53
CA LEU A 384 18.22 -27.78 -33.25
C LEU A 384 18.15 -26.39 -32.61
N LEU A 385 19.18 -26.07 -31.83
CA LEU A 385 19.37 -24.74 -31.27
C LEU A 385 19.99 -23.85 -32.36
N ASP A 386 19.46 -22.64 -32.52
CA ASP A 386 19.91 -21.65 -33.52
C ASP A 386 19.86 -22.16 -34.98
N GLY A 387 18.76 -22.81 -35.35
CA GLY A 387 18.53 -23.32 -36.71
C GLY A 387 18.51 -22.24 -37.81
N THR A 388 18.46 -20.96 -37.46
CA THR A 388 18.63 -19.86 -38.42
C THR A 388 20.10 -19.63 -38.79
N ALA A 389 21.05 -20.06 -37.95
CA ALA A 389 22.48 -20.00 -38.22
C ALA A 389 23.03 -21.26 -38.92
N LEU A 390 22.22 -22.29 -39.09
CA LEU A 390 22.61 -23.59 -39.65
C LEU A 390 21.92 -23.84 -40.99
N THR A 391 22.62 -24.49 -41.91
CA THR A 391 22.07 -24.98 -43.18
C THR A 391 21.47 -26.37 -43.03
N THR A 392 20.57 -26.73 -43.94
CA THR A 392 20.02 -28.09 -44.03
C THR A 392 21.10 -29.15 -44.24
N ALA A 393 22.16 -28.83 -44.98
CA ALA A 393 23.28 -29.74 -45.22
C ALA A 393 24.06 -30.08 -43.93
N GLU A 394 24.28 -29.09 -43.06
CA GLU A 394 25.03 -29.26 -41.81
C GLU A 394 24.29 -30.15 -40.80
N VAL A 395 22.96 -30.11 -40.82
CA VAL A 395 22.12 -30.86 -39.85
C VAL A 395 21.47 -32.11 -40.44
N ALA A 396 21.69 -32.40 -41.73
CA ALA A 396 21.07 -33.54 -42.41
C ALA A 396 21.31 -34.87 -41.69
N LEU A 397 22.55 -35.11 -41.22
CA LEU A 397 22.90 -36.33 -40.49
C LEU A 397 22.16 -36.43 -39.14
N PRO A 398 22.23 -35.43 -38.24
CA PRO A 398 21.43 -35.43 -37.01
C PRO A 398 19.92 -35.63 -37.25
N VAL A 399 19.35 -34.89 -38.20
CA VAL A 399 17.91 -34.96 -38.53
C VAL A 399 17.52 -36.35 -39.04
N SER A 400 18.33 -36.98 -39.88
CA SER A 400 18.07 -38.33 -40.40
C SER A 400 18.03 -39.44 -39.33
N ARG A 401 18.57 -39.17 -38.13
CA ARG A 401 18.63 -40.12 -37.02
C ARG A 401 17.58 -39.86 -35.92
N ALA A 402 16.70 -38.89 -36.11
CA ALA A 402 15.65 -38.54 -35.14
C ALA A 402 14.25 -38.82 -35.67
N THR A 403 13.30 -39.09 -34.76
CA THR A 403 11.87 -39.26 -35.12
C THR A 403 11.13 -37.92 -35.12
N GLN A 404 11.49 -37.02 -34.20
CA GLN A 404 10.94 -35.67 -34.08
C GLN A 404 12.05 -34.63 -34.23
N VAL A 405 11.78 -33.55 -34.96
CA VAL A 405 12.67 -32.39 -35.10
C VAL A 405 12.00 -31.16 -34.51
N ILE A 406 12.71 -30.48 -33.61
CA ILE A 406 12.27 -29.23 -33.00
C ILE A 406 13.36 -28.20 -33.30
N VAL A 407 13.00 -27.10 -33.94
CA VAL A 407 13.94 -26.07 -34.38
C VAL A 407 13.65 -24.76 -33.68
N PHE A 408 14.66 -24.22 -33.01
CA PHE A 408 14.64 -22.88 -32.44
C PHE A 408 15.49 -21.96 -33.31
N GLY A 409 14.99 -20.77 -33.60
CA GLY A 409 15.75 -19.81 -34.38
C GLY A 409 15.07 -18.44 -34.38
N ASP A 410 15.89 -17.42 -34.54
CA ASP A 410 15.46 -16.04 -34.76
C ASP A 410 16.03 -15.56 -36.11
N PRO A 411 15.17 -15.37 -37.15
CA PRO A 411 15.63 -14.98 -38.47
C PRO A 411 16.09 -13.51 -38.53
N ALA A 412 15.75 -12.70 -37.53
CA ALA A 412 16.14 -11.29 -37.48
C ALA A 412 17.64 -11.10 -37.13
N VAL A 413 18.24 -12.04 -36.39
CA VAL A 413 19.60 -11.88 -35.83
C VAL A 413 20.62 -12.89 -36.34
N ALA A 414 20.21 -13.91 -37.10
CA ALA A 414 21.11 -14.96 -37.55
C ALA A 414 20.84 -15.39 -39.00
N GLU A 415 21.91 -15.83 -39.66
CA GLU A 415 21.89 -16.50 -40.95
C GLU A 415 23.06 -17.48 -41.06
N PRO A 416 22.99 -18.47 -41.96
CA PRO A 416 24.12 -19.35 -42.20
C PRO A 416 25.27 -18.57 -42.85
N THR A 417 26.39 -18.47 -42.15
CA THR A 417 27.59 -17.80 -42.66
C THR A 417 28.60 -18.84 -43.11
N PRO A 418 28.97 -18.89 -44.41
CA PRO A 418 29.97 -19.83 -44.87
C PRO A 418 31.32 -19.50 -44.24
N PHE A 419 32.02 -20.51 -43.75
CA PHE A 419 33.38 -20.37 -43.25
C PHE A 419 34.29 -21.37 -43.97
N THR A 420 35.53 -20.95 -44.20
CA THR A 420 36.56 -21.79 -44.83
C THR A 420 37.78 -21.81 -43.93
N VAL A 421 38.25 -23.00 -43.56
CA VAL A 421 39.54 -23.19 -42.90
C VAL A 421 40.53 -23.64 -43.97
N ALA A 422 41.37 -22.72 -44.43
CA ALA A 422 42.42 -23.00 -45.42
C ALA A 422 43.80 -22.66 -44.85
N SER A 423 44.76 -23.56 -45.06
CA SER A 423 46.19 -23.26 -44.86
C SER A 423 46.77 -22.75 -46.19
N GLY A 424 46.54 -21.49 -46.54
CA GLY A 424 47.03 -20.90 -47.80
C GLY A 424 46.08 -19.89 -48.45
N THR A 425 46.02 -19.88 -49.79
CA THR A 425 45.25 -18.93 -50.61
C THR A 425 43.76 -18.99 -50.33
N ALA A 426 43.14 -17.80 -50.25
CA ALA A 426 41.71 -17.62 -50.06
C ALA A 426 40.91 -18.34 -51.16
N VAL A 427 40.04 -19.27 -50.75
CA VAL A 427 39.08 -19.93 -51.63
C VAL A 427 37.95 -18.94 -51.93
N ALA A 428 37.38 -19.01 -53.13
CA ALA A 428 36.21 -18.23 -53.51
C ALA A 428 35.10 -18.37 -52.45
N PRO A 429 34.36 -17.29 -52.13
CA PRO A 429 33.28 -17.34 -51.15
C PRO A 429 32.26 -18.42 -51.54
N GLY A 430 31.86 -19.23 -50.56
CA GLY A 430 30.83 -20.25 -50.74
C GLY A 430 29.49 -19.63 -51.18
N VAL A 431 28.67 -20.42 -51.86
CA VAL A 431 27.32 -20.01 -52.25
C VAL A 431 26.48 -19.81 -51.00
N ALA A 432 25.75 -18.70 -50.92
CA ALA A 432 24.79 -18.45 -49.84
C ALA A 432 23.75 -19.57 -49.81
N ALA A 433 23.59 -20.20 -48.65
CA ALA A 433 22.66 -21.29 -48.43
C ALA A 433 21.49 -20.84 -47.54
N THR A 434 20.30 -21.36 -47.79
CA THR A 434 19.13 -21.13 -46.94
C THR A 434 19.32 -21.80 -45.59
N SER A 435 18.73 -21.20 -44.55
CA SER A 435 18.77 -21.78 -43.21
C SER A 435 17.85 -22.99 -43.11
N VAL A 436 18.19 -23.95 -42.24
CA VAL A 436 17.31 -25.09 -41.95
C VAL A 436 15.98 -24.62 -41.35
N PHE A 437 15.99 -23.50 -40.62
CA PHE A 437 14.77 -22.89 -40.10
C PHE A 437 13.82 -22.45 -41.23
N GLU A 438 14.32 -21.76 -42.25
CA GLU A 438 13.53 -21.34 -43.41
C GLU A 438 13.07 -22.54 -44.24
N ASP A 439 13.96 -23.51 -44.50
CA ASP A 439 13.63 -24.71 -45.28
C ASP A 439 12.55 -25.58 -44.61
N LEU A 440 12.52 -25.65 -43.27
CA LEU A 440 11.54 -26.42 -42.51
C LEU A 440 10.27 -25.63 -42.15
N THR A 441 10.29 -24.30 -42.22
CA THR A 441 9.12 -23.44 -41.96
C THR A 441 7.87 -23.84 -42.76
N PRO A 442 7.93 -24.15 -44.08
CA PRO A 442 6.75 -24.58 -44.83
C PRO A 442 6.28 -26.01 -44.49
N LEU A 443 7.09 -26.80 -43.78
CA LEU A 443 6.83 -28.21 -43.49
C LEU A 443 6.35 -28.47 -42.06
N LEU A 444 6.73 -27.61 -41.10
CA LEU A 444 6.47 -27.81 -39.67
C LEU A 444 5.54 -26.73 -39.10
N PRO A 445 4.74 -27.06 -38.06
CA PRO A 445 3.99 -26.04 -37.32
C PRO A 445 4.93 -24.99 -36.70
N ARG A 446 4.59 -23.72 -36.87
CA ARG A 446 5.35 -22.59 -36.33
C ARG A 446 4.70 -22.06 -35.05
N PHE A 447 5.51 -21.88 -34.01
CA PHE A 447 5.12 -21.23 -32.77
C PHE A 447 6.02 -20.01 -32.55
N SER A 448 5.43 -18.81 -32.50
CA SER A 448 6.18 -17.57 -32.26
C SER A 448 6.18 -17.23 -30.76
N MET A 449 7.35 -16.91 -30.21
CA MET A 449 7.50 -16.40 -28.84
C MET A 449 7.57 -14.87 -28.89
N TRP A 450 6.65 -14.21 -28.22
CA TRP A 450 6.49 -12.75 -28.26
C TRP A 450 6.82 -12.06 -26.93
N ARG A 451 7.05 -12.81 -25.84
CA ARG A 451 7.45 -12.23 -24.56
C ARG A 451 8.96 -12.26 -24.39
N SER A 452 9.56 -11.11 -24.16
CA SER A 452 10.96 -11.00 -23.80
C SER A 452 11.12 -10.99 -22.27
N HIS A 453 11.97 -11.87 -21.77
CA HIS A 453 12.33 -11.98 -20.35
C HIS A 453 13.72 -11.38 -20.07
N ARG A 454 14.18 -10.46 -20.92
CA ARG A 454 15.48 -9.79 -20.73
C ARG A 454 15.41 -8.77 -19.61
N ARG A 455 16.49 -8.68 -18.84
CA ARG A 455 16.66 -7.75 -17.71
C ARG A 455 16.90 -6.28 -18.09
N GLY A 456 16.92 -5.93 -19.38
CA GLY A 456 17.32 -4.60 -19.87
C GLY A 456 16.21 -3.59 -20.03
N GLY A 457 15.02 -3.92 -19.55
CA GLY A 457 13.84 -3.11 -19.78
C GLY A 457 13.43 -3.08 -21.26
N ARG A 458 12.39 -2.28 -21.49
CA ARG A 458 11.68 -2.10 -22.74
C ARG A 458 12.42 -1.14 -23.68
N ARG A 459 13.01 -0.05 -23.17
CA ARG A 459 13.57 1.03 -24.02
C ARG A 459 14.68 0.59 -24.99
N ILE A 460 15.57 -0.33 -24.59
CA ILE A 460 16.59 -0.88 -25.51
C ILE A 460 15.93 -1.75 -26.60
N LEU A 461 14.85 -2.44 -26.24
CA LEU A 461 14.17 -3.37 -27.11
C LEU A 461 13.20 -2.68 -28.07
N ASP A 462 12.56 -1.58 -27.69
CA ASP A 462 11.52 -0.91 -28.48
C ASP A 462 11.98 -0.49 -29.87
N PHE A 463 13.21 0.03 -29.96
CA PHE A 463 13.82 0.33 -31.25
C PHE A 463 13.96 -0.94 -32.10
N ALA A 464 14.55 -2.00 -31.54
CA ALA A 464 14.70 -3.27 -32.23
C ALA A 464 13.33 -3.90 -32.59
N ASN A 465 12.33 -3.76 -31.72
CA ASN A 465 10.99 -4.31 -31.88
C ASN A 465 10.28 -3.71 -33.10
N ARG A 466 10.33 -2.38 -33.25
CA ARG A 466 9.73 -1.67 -34.40
C ARG A 466 10.41 -2.03 -35.72
N HIS A 467 11.74 -2.15 -35.74
CA HIS A 467 12.49 -2.36 -37.00
C HIS A 467 12.62 -3.84 -37.42
N PHE A 468 12.63 -4.77 -36.47
CA PHE A 468 12.96 -6.18 -36.73
C PHE A 468 11.86 -7.19 -36.36
N TYR A 469 10.89 -6.80 -35.54
CA TYR A 469 9.87 -7.72 -35.01
C TYR A 469 8.43 -7.21 -35.17
N ASP A 470 8.20 -6.23 -36.05
CA ASP A 470 6.89 -5.62 -36.36
C ASP A 470 6.12 -5.10 -35.13
N GLY A 471 6.82 -4.76 -34.05
CA GLY A 471 6.22 -4.29 -32.79
C GLY A 471 5.53 -5.40 -31.97
N HIS A 472 5.70 -6.67 -32.32
CA HIS A 472 5.00 -7.77 -31.64
C HIS A 472 5.66 -8.22 -30.33
N ILE A 473 6.90 -7.82 -30.05
CA ILE A 473 7.58 -8.22 -28.81
C ILE A 473 7.03 -7.41 -27.64
N VAL A 474 6.63 -8.10 -26.60
CA VAL A 474 6.19 -7.54 -25.32
C VAL A 474 7.30 -7.73 -24.30
N ALA A 475 7.78 -6.63 -23.73
CA ALA A 475 8.75 -6.60 -22.65
C ALA A 475 8.22 -5.77 -21.48
N LEU A 476 8.61 -6.16 -20.27
CA LEU A 476 8.31 -5.38 -19.08
C LEU A 476 9.27 -4.19 -18.99
N PRO A 477 8.78 -2.99 -18.61
CA PRO A 477 9.65 -1.86 -18.34
C PRO A 477 10.58 -2.15 -17.16
N SER A 478 11.81 -1.63 -17.16
CA SER A 478 12.69 -1.66 -15.99
C SER A 478 12.57 -0.40 -15.14
N ALA A 479 12.92 -0.50 -13.86
CA ALA A 479 12.96 0.66 -12.96
C ALA A 479 14.02 1.68 -13.42
N ASP A 480 15.10 1.20 -14.04
CA ASP A 480 16.15 2.05 -14.61
C ASP A 480 15.61 3.03 -15.67
N GLU A 481 14.48 2.72 -16.33
CA GLU A 481 13.85 3.63 -17.33
C GLU A 481 13.27 4.90 -16.72
N VAL A 482 12.91 4.88 -15.43
CA VAL A 482 12.40 6.03 -14.68
C VAL A 482 13.45 6.63 -13.74
N LEU A 483 14.39 5.81 -13.25
CA LEU A 483 15.45 6.25 -12.33
C LEU A 483 16.68 6.83 -13.06
N THR A 484 16.94 6.40 -14.29
CA THR A 484 18.10 6.81 -15.08
C THR A 484 17.66 7.46 -16.39
N ASP A 485 18.33 8.55 -16.76
CA ASP A 485 17.93 9.36 -17.92
C ASP A 485 18.03 8.59 -19.26
N ARG A 486 18.98 7.63 -19.40
CA ARG A 486 19.33 7.06 -20.73
C ARG A 486 19.84 5.61 -20.70
N PRO A 487 19.07 4.63 -21.23
CA PRO A 487 19.54 3.25 -21.44
C PRO A 487 20.37 3.08 -22.74
N ILE A 488 20.27 4.04 -23.65
CA ILE A 488 21.13 4.15 -24.84
C ILE A 488 21.87 5.48 -24.75
N ASP A 489 23.20 5.43 -24.63
CA ASP A 489 24.06 6.61 -24.59
C ASP A 489 24.82 6.77 -25.90
N PHE A 490 25.07 8.01 -26.31
CA PHE A 490 25.77 8.31 -27.55
C PHE A 490 26.97 9.21 -27.28
N VAL A 491 28.15 8.68 -27.56
CA VAL A 491 29.43 9.37 -27.39
C VAL A 491 29.92 9.82 -28.75
N HIS A 492 29.75 11.12 -29.01
CA HIS A 492 30.28 11.76 -30.22
C HIS A 492 31.76 12.12 -30.07
N VAL A 493 32.57 11.72 -31.05
CA VAL A 493 34.02 11.98 -31.09
C VAL A 493 34.33 13.03 -32.18
N GLU A 494 34.51 14.28 -31.76
CA GLU A 494 34.67 15.44 -32.67
C GLU A 494 35.89 15.34 -33.61
N ARG A 495 36.99 14.71 -33.19
CA ARG A 495 38.28 14.67 -33.92
C ARG A 495 38.46 13.41 -34.77
N GLY A 496 37.37 12.97 -35.41
CA GLY A 496 37.28 11.71 -36.11
C GLY A 496 37.79 11.67 -37.56
N THR A 497 38.94 12.28 -37.89
CA THR A 497 39.44 12.32 -39.28
C THR A 497 40.54 11.29 -39.55
N GLY A 498 40.58 10.75 -40.77
CA GLY A 498 41.61 9.80 -41.19
C GLY A 498 41.77 9.72 -42.70
N ILE A 499 42.87 9.13 -43.14
CA ILE A 499 43.16 8.89 -44.56
C ILE A 499 42.40 7.63 -44.99
N PRO A 500 41.63 7.65 -46.09
CA PRO A 500 40.96 6.45 -46.61
C PRO A 500 41.97 5.35 -46.91
N ASP A 501 41.61 4.11 -46.56
CA ASP A 501 42.41 2.94 -46.89
C ASP A 501 42.50 2.78 -48.42
N PRO A 502 43.69 2.49 -48.99
CA PRO A 502 43.85 2.36 -50.43
C PRO A 502 43.11 1.17 -51.05
N VAL A 503 42.71 0.18 -50.25
CA VAL A 503 42.00 -1.04 -50.70
C VAL A 503 40.49 -0.90 -50.48
N THR A 504 40.06 -0.50 -49.27
CA THR A 504 38.63 -0.41 -48.96
C THR A 504 38.02 0.93 -49.36
N HIS A 505 38.85 1.97 -49.60
CA HIS A 505 38.43 3.35 -49.82
C HIS A 505 37.63 3.97 -48.66
N LEU A 506 37.60 3.31 -47.50
CA LEU A 506 36.93 3.74 -46.29
C LEU A 506 37.94 4.29 -45.27
N VAL A 507 37.51 5.22 -44.43
CA VAL A 507 38.33 5.70 -43.31
C VAL A 507 38.05 4.79 -42.11
N GLU A 508 38.87 3.77 -41.94
CA GLU A 508 38.67 2.77 -40.88
C GLU A 508 39.59 2.96 -39.68
N ALA A 509 39.07 2.60 -38.52
CA ALA A 509 39.79 2.46 -37.27
C ALA A 509 40.47 3.76 -36.78
N VAL A 510 39.69 4.84 -36.74
CA VAL A 510 40.12 6.17 -36.35
C VAL A 510 40.76 6.16 -34.95
N PRO A 511 41.98 6.70 -34.77
CA PRO A 511 42.67 6.68 -33.47
C PRO A 511 41.88 7.35 -32.34
N ALA A 512 41.21 8.47 -32.62
CA ALA A 512 40.41 9.20 -31.63
C ALA A 512 39.27 8.34 -31.07
N GLU A 513 38.55 7.62 -31.92
CA GLU A 513 37.46 6.73 -31.54
C GLU A 513 37.98 5.51 -30.78
N VAL A 514 39.12 4.93 -31.20
CA VAL A 514 39.79 3.84 -30.46
C VAL A 514 40.12 4.28 -29.04
N THR A 515 40.69 5.47 -28.86
CA THR A 515 41.00 6.01 -27.53
C THR A 515 39.74 6.20 -26.69
N ALA A 516 38.68 6.80 -27.25
CA ALA A 516 37.41 7.00 -26.53
C ALA A 516 36.79 5.68 -26.06
N VAL A 517 36.73 4.67 -26.94
CA VAL A 517 36.24 3.32 -26.59
C VAL A 517 37.07 2.70 -25.48
N VAL A 518 38.39 2.81 -25.58
CA VAL A 518 39.31 2.27 -24.59
C VAL A 518 39.13 2.95 -23.23
N ASP A 519 38.97 4.27 -23.20
CA ASP A 519 38.71 5.02 -21.97
C ASP A 519 37.38 4.61 -21.32
N LEU A 520 36.32 4.41 -22.11
CA LEU A 520 35.04 3.87 -21.63
C LEU A 520 35.17 2.46 -21.05
N VAL A 521 35.95 1.58 -21.69
CA VAL A 521 36.21 0.22 -21.18
C VAL A 521 36.87 0.27 -19.79
N PHE A 522 37.85 1.15 -19.60
CA PHE A 522 38.53 1.27 -18.30
C PHE A 522 37.68 2.01 -17.26
N ALA A 523 36.87 2.97 -17.67
CA ALA A 523 35.88 3.60 -16.80
C ALA A 523 34.88 2.56 -16.28
N HIS A 524 34.32 1.72 -17.16
CA HIS A 524 33.46 0.61 -16.78
C HIS A 524 34.15 -0.35 -15.81
N ALA A 525 35.37 -0.79 -16.13
CA ALA A 525 36.12 -1.70 -15.26
C ALA A 525 36.41 -1.13 -13.86
N THR A 526 36.35 0.20 -13.70
CA THR A 526 36.57 0.90 -12.43
C THR A 526 35.26 1.12 -11.67
N TRP A 527 34.20 1.56 -12.34
CA TRP A 527 32.94 1.97 -11.72
C TRP A 527 31.89 0.85 -11.65
N HIS A 528 31.96 -0.14 -12.53
CA HIS A 528 31.02 -1.26 -12.66
C HIS A 528 31.73 -2.63 -12.85
N PRO A 529 32.69 -3.02 -11.98
CA PRO A 529 33.47 -4.26 -12.15
C PRO A 529 32.65 -5.57 -12.00
N GLU A 530 31.47 -5.49 -11.37
CA GLU A 530 30.50 -6.58 -11.23
C GLU A 530 29.77 -6.89 -12.53
N ASP A 531 29.48 -5.85 -13.33
CA ASP A 531 28.72 -5.97 -14.56
C ASP A 531 29.60 -6.43 -15.74
N SER A 532 29.04 -7.26 -16.60
CA SER A 532 29.75 -7.80 -17.76
C SER A 532 29.78 -6.78 -18.93
N LEU A 533 30.92 -6.70 -19.62
CA LEU A 533 31.14 -5.75 -20.72
C LEU A 533 31.61 -6.44 -22.00
N MET A 534 31.13 -5.96 -23.16
CA MET A 534 31.82 -6.19 -24.44
C MET A 534 31.87 -4.94 -25.30
N VAL A 535 32.85 -4.92 -26.21
CA VAL A 535 32.92 -3.97 -27.30
C VAL A 535 32.51 -4.68 -28.60
N VAL A 536 31.54 -4.11 -29.31
CA VAL A 536 31.10 -4.59 -30.61
C VAL A 536 31.46 -3.54 -31.66
N ALA A 537 32.32 -3.91 -32.60
CA ALA A 537 32.79 -3.00 -33.66
C ALA A 537 32.16 -3.34 -35.01
N ALA A 538 31.75 -2.32 -35.77
CA ALA A 538 31.27 -2.52 -37.14
C ALA A 538 32.39 -2.96 -38.10
N SER A 539 33.61 -2.45 -37.93
CA SER A 539 34.79 -2.85 -38.73
C SER A 539 35.67 -3.87 -38.00
N ALA A 540 36.07 -4.93 -38.71
CA ALA A 540 37.06 -5.91 -38.22
C ALA A 540 38.43 -5.29 -37.96
N THR A 541 38.82 -4.27 -38.75
CA THR A 541 40.06 -3.52 -38.55
C THR A 541 39.98 -2.70 -37.27
N HIS A 542 38.86 -2.04 -37.01
CA HIS A 542 38.64 -1.29 -35.78
C HIS A 542 38.63 -2.21 -34.54
N ALA A 543 37.91 -3.34 -34.59
CA ALA A 543 37.90 -4.35 -33.52
C ALA A 543 39.32 -4.79 -33.12
N ARG A 544 40.17 -5.03 -34.12
CA ARG A 544 41.56 -5.47 -33.91
C ARG A 544 42.43 -4.36 -33.31
N ARG A 545 42.24 -3.09 -33.70
CA ARG A 545 42.93 -1.94 -33.09
C ARG A 545 42.50 -1.72 -31.65
N VAL A 546 41.20 -1.77 -31.34
CA VAL A 546 40.69 -1.68 -29.97
C VAL A 546 41.25 -2.80 -29.10
N ARG A 547 41.25 -4.06 -29.56
CA ARG A 547 41.88 -5.18 -28.83
C ARG A 547 43.34 -4.93 -28.49
N ALA A 548 44.10 -4.40 -29.44
CA ALA A 548 45.51 -4.10 -29.23
C ALA A 548 45.69 -2.96 -28.21
N ALA A 549 44.90 -1.89 -28.32
CA ALA A 549 44.96 -0.73 -27.44
C ALA A 549 44.56 -1.07 -25.99
N VAL A 550 43.46 -1.83 -25.79
CA VAL A 550 43.06 -2.32 -24.46
C VAL A 550 44.17 -3.15 -23.83
N ARG A 551 44.78 -4.07 -24.59
CA ARG A 551 45.89 -4.92 -24.10
C ARG A 551 47.12 -4.09 -23.73
N ASP A 552 47.41 -3.05 -24.49
CA ASP A 552 48.57 -2.20 -24.22
C ASP A 552 48.37 -1.34 -22.97
N GLN A 553 47.19 -0.71 -22.84
CA GLN A 553 46.87 0.11 -21.68
C GLN A 553 46.65 -0.72 -20.40
N LEU A 554 46.26 -2.00 -20.51
CA LEU A 554 46.17 -2.89 -19.35
C LEU A 554 47.54 -3.09 -18.67
N LYS A 555 48.65 -3.00 -19.42
CA LYS A 555 50.01 -3.10 -18.85
C LYS A 555 50.31 -2.00 -17.84
N SER A 556 49.74 -0.81 -18.01
CA SER A 556 49.91 0.32 -17.08
C SER A 556 48.89 0.32 -15.94
N ARG A 557 47.88 -0.57 -15.96
CA ARG A 557 46.81 -0.66 -14.96
C ARG A 557 46.61 -2.11 -14.45
N PRO A 558 47.61 -2.72 -13.79
CA PRO A 558 47.53 -4.11 -13.35
C PRO A 558 46.44 -4.37 -12.29
N HIS A 559 46.00 -3.35 -11.55
CA HIS A 559 44.94 -3.46 -10.56
C HIS A 559 43.57 -3.82 -11.17
N LEU A 560 43.37 -3.61 -12.47
CA LEU A 560 42.13 -3.96 -13.18
C LEU A 560 42.22 -5.32 -13.89
N ALA A 561 43.32 -6.06 -13.77
CA ALA A 561 43.53 -7.31 -14.51
C ALA A 561 42.49 -8.40 -14.20
N SER A 562 41.91 -8.41 -12.99
CA SER A 562 40.85 -9.35 -12.59
C SER A 562 39.57 -9.20 -13.42
N PHE A 563 39.26 -7.98 -13.90
CA PHE A 563 38.11 -7.74 -14.78
C PHE A 563 38.31 -8.40 -16.16
N PHE A 564 39.54 -8.42 -16.66
CA PHE A 564 39.89 -8.97 -17.98
C PHE A 564 40.26 -10.46 -17.95
N ALA A 565 40.05 -11.14 -16.82
CA ALA A 565 40.41 -12.56 -16.67
C ALA A 565 39.47 -13.47 -17.50
N ALA A 566 40.04 -14.49 -18.13
CA ALA A 566 39.33 -15.37 -19.07
C ALA A 566 38.45 -16.43 -18.39
N ASP A 567 38.68 -16.68 -17.10
CA ASP A 567 37.95 -17.64 -16.27
C ASP A 567 36.65 -17.08 -15.68
N ARG A 568 36.37 -15.78 -15.86
CA ARG A 568 35.06 -15.20 -15.54
C ARG A 568 33.97 -15.91 -16.34
N PRO A 569 32.76 -16.11 -15.78
CA PRO A 569 31.62 -16.67 -16.52
C PRO A 569 31.32 -15.90 -17.81
N GLU A 570 31.44 -14.58 -17.75
CA GLU A 570 31.24 -13.68 -18.87
C GLU A 570 32.46 -12.77 -19.04
N PRO A 571 33.53 -13.23 -19.73
CA PRO A 571 34.75 -12.45 -19.87
C PRO A 571 34.55 -11.26 -20.80
N PHE A 572 35.36 -10.22 -20.60
CA PHE A 572 35.47 -9.09 -21.51
C PHE A 572 35.95 -9.55 -22.90
N VAL A 573 35.24 -9.11 -23.94
CA VAL A 573 35.56 -9.44 -25.33
C VAL A 573 35.36 -8.23 -26.23
N VAL A 574 36.16 -8.16 -27.31
CA VAL A 574 36.00 -7.18 -28.38
C VAL A 574 35.79 -7.94 -29.68
N LEU A 575 34.58 -7.86 -30.22
CA LEU A 575 34.09 -8.66 -31.33
C LEU A 575 33.62 -7.75 -32.48
N THR A 576 33.54 -8.29 -33.68
CA THR A 576 32.75 -7.63 -34.73
C THR A 576 31.26 -7.85 -34.47
N VAL A 577 30.40 -7.06 -35.14
CA VAL A 577 28.93 -7.25 -35.06
C VAL A 577 28.55 -8.69 -35.39
N ALA A 578 29.03 -9.25 -36.50
CA ALA A 578 28.77 -10.64 -36.88
C ALA A 578 29.24 -11.66 -35.81
N GLN A 579 30.44 -11.46 -35.24
CA GLN A 579 30.98 -12.34 -34.20
C GLN A 579 30.20 -12.27 -32.87
N SER A 580 29.45 -11.19 -32.65
CA SER A 580 28.70 -10.97 -31.41
C SER A 580 27.33 -11.66 -31.38
N ALA A 581 26.86 -12.24 -32.50
CA ALA A 581 25.51 -12.78 -32.67
C ALA A 581 25.06 -13.79 -31.60
N MET A 582 25.99 -14.53 -30.98
CA MET A 582 25.70 -15.52 -29.92
C MET A 582 26.24 -15.13 -28.54
N ARG A 583 26.60 -13.86 -28.36
CA ARG A 583 27.12 -13.31 -27.09
C ARG A 583 26.17 -12.23 -26.60
N SER A 584 26.01 -12.08 -25.29
CA SER A 584 25.34 -10.93 -24.68
C SER A 584 26.11 -10.51 -23.43
N ARG A 585 26.00 -9.23 -23.08
CA ARG A 585 26.63 -8.64 -21.90
C ARG A 585 25.67 -7.62 -21.30
N ASP A 586 25.90 -7.27 -20.05
CA ASP A 586 25.11 -6.25 -19.37
C ASP A 586 25.30 -4.90 -20.08
N HIS A 587 26.55 -4.53 -20.33
CA HIS A 587 26.91 -3.33 -21.05
C HIS A 587 27.56 -3.66 -22.38
N VAL A 588 27.16 -2.95 -23.43
CA VAL A 588 27.75 -3.06 -24.76
C VAL A 588 28.18 -1.70 -25.24
N ILE A 589 29.46 -1.58 -25.57
CA ILE A 589 29.98 -0.43 -26.31
C ILE A 589 29.94 -0.80 -27.79
N PHE A 590 28.96 -0.25 -28.52
CA PHE A 590 28.89 -0.38 -29.97
C PHE A 590 29.69 0.75 -30.62
N THR A 591 30.76 0.41 -31.33
CA THR A 591 31.64 1.38 -32.00
C THR A 591 31.56 1.21 -33.51
N LEU A 592 31.32 2.32 -34.21
CA LEU A 592 31.25 2.35 -35.67
C LEU A 592 32.63 2.12 -36.28
N GLY A 593 33.66 2.80 -35.75
CA GLY A 593 35.03 2.67 -36.22
C GLY A 593 35.28 3.25 -37.61
N TYR A 594 34.35 4.07 -38.12
CA TYR A 594 34.46 4.79 -39.39
C TYR A 594 34.61 6.28 -39.15
N GLY A 595 35.47 6.93 -39.94
CA GLY A 595 35.80 8.35 -39.79
C GLY A 595 35.42 9.21 -40.98
N ARG A 596 35.65 10.51 -40.81
CA ARG A 596 35.55 11.49 -41.90
C ARG A 596 36.83 11.52 -42.71
N THR A 597 36.69 11.82 -44.00
CA THR A 597 37.84 12.18 -44.83
C THR A 597 38.50 13.46 -44.32
N PRO A 598 39.76 13.76 -44.67
CA PRO A 598 40.43 15.01 -44.26
C PRO A 598 39.69 16.28 -44.73
N HIS A 599 38.83 16.17 -45.74
CA HIS A 599 37.96 17.24 -46.24
C HIS A 599 36.61 17.32 -45.53
N GLY A 600 36.41 16.59 -44.43
CA GLY A 600 35.17 16.60 -43.64
C GLY A 600 34.00 15.82 -44.22
N ARG A 601 34.14 15.24 -45.42
CA ARG A 601 33.07 14.47 -46.07
C ARG A 601 32.86 13.12 -45.38
N VAL A 602 31.59 12.81 -45.12
CA VAL A 602 31.11 11.50 -44.66
C VAL A 602 30.86 10.60 -45.86
N LEU A 603 31.39 9.37 -45.79
CA LEU A 603 31.13 8.34 -46.77
C LEU A 603 29.80 7.67 -46.40
N ALA A 604 28.92 7.46 -47.38
CA ALA A 604 27.61 6.84 -47.17
C ALA A 604 27.68 5.31 -47.01
N ASP A 605 28.90 4.77 -46.86
CA ASP A 605 29.20 3.35 -46.77
C ASP A 605 29.94 3.08 -45.45
N PHE A 606 29.32 2.25 -44.62
CA PHE A 606 29.81 1.78 -43.32
C PHE A 606 30.17 0.28 -43.37
N GLY A 607 30.67 -0.19 -44.53
CA GLY A 607 31.11 -1.57 -44.73
C GLY A 607 29.97 -2.56 -44.65
N GLU A 608 30.11 -3.61 -43.83
CA GLU A 608 29.13 -4.70 -43.74
C GLU A 608 27.72 -4.20 -43.33
N ILE A 609 27.62 -3.10 -42.57
CA ILE A 609 26.35 -2.49 -42.15
C ILE A 609 25.60 -1.86 -43.34
N SER A 610 26.31 -1.38 -44.37
CA SER A 610 25.70 -0.81 -45.58
C SER A 610 25.42 -1.87 -46.66
N GLY A 611 25.84 -3.12 -46.43
CA GLY A 611 25.57 -4.22 -47.35
C GLY A 611 24.18 -4.85 -47.17
N PRO A 612 23.83 -5.86 -48.00
CA PRO A 612 22.51 -6.51 -47.98
C PRO A 612 22.14 -7.15 -46.62
N HIS A 613 23.12 -7.56 -45.83
CA HIS A 613 22.92 -8.14 -44.49
C HIS A 613 22.94 -7.08 -43.37
N GLY A 614 23.03 -5.80 -43.73
CA GLY A 614 23.15 -4.68 -42.81
C GLY A 614 22.01 -4.59 -41.80
N LYS A 615 20.76 -4.85 -42.26
CA LYS A 615 19.58 -4.88 -41.38
C LYS A 615 19.75 -5.91 -40.26
N ARG A 616 20.23 -7.12 -40.58
CA ARG A 616 20.49 -8.19 -39.60
C ARG A 616 21.61 -7.82 -38.65
N LEU A 617 22.72 -7.27 -39.15
CA LEU A 617 23.82 -6.82 -38.31
C LEU A 617 23.36 -5.74 -37.32
N MET A 618 22.49 -4.83 -37.76
CA MET A 618 21.88 -3.85 -36.88
C MET A 618 21.00 -4.50 -35.80
N ALA A 619 20.19 -5.50 -36.16
CA ALA A 619 19.40 -6.29 -35.21
C ALA A 619 20.30 -6.99 -34.18
N VAL A 620 21.41 -7.58 -34.63
CA VAL A 620 22.41 -8.19 -33.75
C VAL A 620 22.94 -7.14 -32.78
N ALA A 621 23.47 -6.02 -33.26
CA ALA A 621 24.07 -4.97 -32.45
C ALA A 621 23.10 -4.43 -31.38
N MET A 622 21.85 -4.15 -31.74
CA MET A 622 20.84 -3.62 -30.81
C MET A 622 20.40 -4.63 -29.76
N THR A 623 20.49 -5.92 -30.07
CA THR A 623 20.10 -7.00 -29.16
C THR A 623 21.27 -7.55 -28.36
N ARG A 624 22.47 -6.95 -28.34
CA ARG A 624 23.59 -7.52 -27.56
C ARG A 624 23.61 -7.07 -26.10
N ALA A 625 23.10 -5.88 -25.83
CA ALA A 625 23.05 -5.28 -24.49
C ALA A 625 21.89 -5.86 -23.67
N ARG A 626 22.16 -6.14 -22.38
CA ARG A 626 21.12 -6.50 -21.39
C ARG A 626 20.80 -5.39 -20.42
N ARG A 627 21.58 -4.31 -20.29
CA ARG A 627 21.31 -3.19 -19.36
C ARG A 627 21.51 -1.85 -20.03
N ALA A 628 22.64 -1.67 -20.74
CA ALA A 628 22.94 -0.41 -21.41
C ALA A 628 23.70 -0.62 -22.73
N LEU A 629 23.41 0.25 -23.70
CA LEU A 629 24.09 0.33 -24.98
C LEU A 629 24.74 1.70 -25.13
N THR A 630 26.06 1.75 -25.21
CA THR A 630 26.80 2.98 -25.52
C THR A 630 27.25 2.95 -26.96
N VAL A 631 26.74 3.86 -27.79
CA VAL A 631 27.14 4.00 -29.19
C VAL A 631 28.24 5.05 -29.30
N VAL A 632 29.41 4.66 -29.78
CA VAL A 632 30.57 5.54 -29.99
C VAL A 632 30.77 5.76 -31.48
N SER A 633 30.91 7.01 -31.90
CA SER A 633 31.06 7.37 -33.30
C SER A 633 31.72 8.72 -33.53
N CYS A 634 32.37 8.87 -34.67
CA CYS A 634 32.90 10.14 -35.19
C CYS A 634 31.84 11.01 -35.91
N PHE A 635 30.60 10.54 -36.01
CA PHE A 635 29.49 11.20 -36.70
C PHE A 635 28.46 11.75 -35.71
N ALA A 636 27.90 12.91 -36.02
CA ALA A 636 26.76 13.52 -35.36
C ALA A 636 25.47 13.18 -36.13
N PRO A 637 24.27 13.35 -35.54
CA PRO A 637 23.00 13.06 -36.21
C PRO A 637 22.87 13.73 -37.60
N ASP A 638 23.27 15.00 -37.71
CA ASP A 638 23.20 15.79 -38.95
C ASP A 638 24.13 15.30 -40.07
N ASP A 639 25.09 14.43 -39.76
CA ASP A 639 26.01 13.87 -40.75
C ASP A 639 25.41 12.70 -41.55
N PHE A 640 24.29 12.15 -41.08
CA PHE A 640 23.59 11.05 -41.73
C PHE A 640 22.61 11.57 -42.79
N ASP A 641 23.04 11.57 -44.05
CA ASP A 641 22.17 11.87 -45.19
C ASP A 641 21.22 10.69 -45.47
N MET A 642 20.05 10.72 -44.82
CA MET A 642 19.06 9.64 -44.79
C MET A 642 18.57 9.19 -46.17
N ASP A 643 18.61 10.06 -47.18
CA ASP A 643 18.19 9.74 -48.55
C ASP A 643 19.23 8.87 -49.29
N ARG A 644 20.48 8.90 -48.84
CA ARG A 644 21.60 8.17 -49.45
C ARG A 644 21.93 6.86 -48.74
N LEU A 645 21.45 6.68 -47.51
CA LEU A 645 21.69 5.48 -46.70
C LEU A 645 20.72 4.35 -47.09
N GLN A 646 21.22 3.11 -47.06
CA GLN A 646 20.45 1.91 -47.38
C GLN A 646 20.44 0.93 -46.20
N ASP A 647 19.38 0.12 -46.12
CA ASP A 647 19.24 -1.00 -45.18
C ASP A 647 19.69 -0.70 -43.74
N GLY A 648 20.78 -1.31 -43.28
CA GLY A 648 21.29 -1.18 -41.92
C GLY A 648 21.87 0.20 -41.61
N ALA A 649 22.46 0.87 -42.59
CA ALA A 649 23.00 2.22 -42.42
C ALA A 649 21.88 3.24 -42.21
N ARG A 650 20.72 3.03 -42.84
CA ARG A 650 19.54 3.85 -42.61
C ARG A 650 19.00 3.67 -41.20
N ILE A 651 18.89 2.43 -40.72
CA ILE A 651 18.44 2.15 -39.35
C ILE A 651 19.39 2.75 -38.32
N LEU A 652 20.70 2.72 -38.57
CA LEU A 652 21.69 3.40 -37.75
C LEU A 652 21.44 4.92 -37.72
N GLY A 653 21.17 5.56 -38.86
CA GLY A 653 20.80 6.97 -38.92
C GLY A 653 19.51 7.29 -38.15
N GLU A 654 18.49 6.43 -38.25
CA GLU A 654 17.23 6.53 -37.49
C GLU A 654 17.48 6.45 -35.98
N LEU A 655 18.36 5.53 -35.54
CA LEU A 655 18.78 5.41 -34.14
C LEU A 655 19.43 6.70 -33.60
N TYR A 656 20.23 7.40 -34.43
CA TYR A 656 20.82 8.69 -34.05
C TYR A 656 19.80 9.83 -34.00
N HIS A 657 18.77 9.81 -34.84
CA HIS A 657 17.73 10.84 -34.86
C HIS A 657 16.68 10.67 -33.75
N GLU A 658 16.49 9.44 -33.26
CA GLU A 658 15.58 9.14 -32.14
C GLU A 658 16.12 9.59 -30.77
N GLN A 659 17.27 10.28 -30.74
CA GLN A 659 17.83 10.91 -29.53
C GLN A 659 16.98 12.06 -28.97
N ALA A 660 15.97 12.53 -29.69
CA ALA A 660 15.03 13.51 -29.14
C ALA A 660 14.29 12.85 -27.97
N PRO A 661 14.27 13.46 -26.77
CA PRO A 661 13.54 12.89 -25.65
C PRO A 661 12.10 12.71 -26.09
N ASP A 662 11.65 11.46 -26.14
CA ASP A 662 10.25 11.17 -25.93
C ASP A 662 9.96 11.76 -24.56
N ASN A 663 9.38 12.97 -24.54
CA ASN A 663 8.60 13.39 -23.40
C ASN A 663 7.70 12.20 -23.16
N LEU A 664 7.87 11.53 -22.01
CA LEU A 664 6.98 10.47 -21.54
C LEU A 664 5.60 11.12 -21.48
N ALA A 665 4.92 11.16 -22.62
CA ALA A 665 3.72 11.92 -22.80
C ALA A 665 2.74 11.19 -21.92
N THR A 666 2.36 11.84 -20.83
CA THR A 666 1.32 11.40 -19.91
C THR A 666 0.04 11.38 -20.72
N ALA A 667 -0.18 10.29 -21.46
CA ALA A 667 -1.45 10.02 -22.10
C ALA A 667 -2.52 10.11 -21.00
N PRO A 668 -3.70 10.70 -21.27
CA PRO A 668 -4.73 10.86 -20.27
C PRO A 668 -5.02 9.50 -19.63
N GLN A 669 -4.77 9.42 -18.32
CA GLN A 669 -4.75 8.20 -17.52
C GLN A 669 -6.13 7.53 -17.55
N ARG A 670 -6.33 6.57 -18.48
CA ARG A 670 -7.42 5.59 -18.38
C ARG A 670 -6.97 4.50 -17.43
N GLY A 671 -6.93 4.84 -16.14
CA GLY A 671 -6.59 3.95 -15.06
C GLY A 671 -7.80 3.34 -14.38
N GLU A 672 -7.59 2.24 -13.64
CA GLU A 672 -8.54 1.79 -12.63
C GLU A 672 -8.75 2.94 -11.59
N PRO A 673 -9.99 3.35 -11.28
CA PRO A 673 -10.24 4.53 -10.44
C PRO A 673 -9.54 4.52 -9.08
N LEU A 674 -9.38 3.33 -8.47
CA LEU A 674 -8.68 3.16 -7.19
C LEU A 674 -7.19 3.45 -7.30
N LEU A 675 -6.56 3.07 -8.41
CA LEU A 675 -5.16 3.37 -8.68
C LEU A 675 -4.96 4.84 -9.01
N VAL A 676 -5.95 5.49 -9.64
CA VAL A 676 -5.95 6.94 -9.86
C VAL A 676 -6.00 7.69 -8.53
N ASP A 677 -6.86 7.28 -7.58
CA ASP A 677 -6.88 7.87 -6.24
C ASP A 677 -5.55 7.67 -5.50
N LEU A 678 -5.00 6.45 -5.54
CA LEU A 678 -3.70 6.15 -4.92
C LEU A 678 -2.57 6.98 -5.54
N ALA A 679 -2.53 7.11 -6.87
CA ALA A 679 -1.56 7.93 -7.59
C ALA A 679 -1.61 9.39 -7.14
N ASN A 680 -2.81 9.99 -7.12
CA ASN A 680 -3.00 11.36 -6.67
C ASN A 680 -2.52 11.59 -5.22
N ARG A 681 -2.73 10.61 -4.32
CA ARG A 681 -2.26 10.69 -2.93
C ARG A 681 -0.73 10.64 -2.85
N LEU A 682 -0.10 9.76 -3.62
CA LEU A 682 1.36 9.64 -3.68
C LEU A 682 2.02 10.87 -4.32
N ASP A 683 1.42 11.41 -5.39
CA ASP A 683 1.83 12.67 -6.02
C ASP A 683 1.75 13.83 -5.01
N ALA A 684 0.68 13.90 -4.22
CA ALA A 684 0.52 14.91 -3.18
C ALA A 684 1.57 14.79 -2.04
N MET A 685 2.17 13.61 -1.86
CA MET A 685 3.30 13.42 -0.94
C MET A 685 4.65 13.82 -1.54
N GLY A 686 4.75 13.97 -2.87
CA GLY A 686 5.98 14.31 -3.58
C GLY A 686 6.64 13.14 -4.31
N ALA A 687 5.96 11.99 -4.44
CA ALA A 687 6.38 10.94 -5.36
C ALA A 687 5.99 11.30 -6.80
N GLU A 688 6.69 10.77 -7.79
CA GLU A 688 6.26 10.82 -9.19
C GLU A 688 5.55 9.51 -9.54
N THR A 689 4.31 9.60 -10.03
CA THR A 689 3.52 8.42 -10.39
C THR A 689 3.16 8.35 -11.87
N SER A 690 2.98 7.12 -12.36
CA SER A 690 2.47 6.86 -13.71
C SER A 690 1.56 5.64 -13.71
N ILE A 691 0.37 5.81 -14.28
CA ILE A 691 -0.64 4.75 -14.39
C ILE A 691 -0.54 4.10 -15.76
N ASN A 692 -0.68 2.77 -15.80
CA ASN A 692 -0.56 1.95 -17.00
C ASN A 692 0.79 2.17 -17.73
N TYR A 693 1.88 2.17 -16.96
CA TYR A 693 3.21 2.46 -17.48
C TYR A 693 3.65 1.40 -18.50
N GLY A 694 3.96 1.85 -19.71
CA GLY A 694 4.36 1.00 -20.84
C GLY A 694 3.29 -0.01 -21.27
N ASP A 695 2.00 0.23 -20.96
CA ASP A 695 0.88 -0.69 -21.18
C ASP A 695 1.04 -2.08 -20.51
N GLN A 696 1.96 -2.20 -19.56
CA GLN A 696 2.29 -3.46 -18.90
C GLN A 696 2.21 -3.40 -17.38
N LEU A 697 2.41 -2.23 -16.76
CA LEU A 697 2.44 -2.06 -15.30
C LEU A 697 1.27 -1.17 -14.84
N ASP A 698 0.55 -1.61 -13.81
CA ASP A 698 -0.73 -0.97 -13.42
C ASP A 698 -0.53 0.44 -12.85
N LEU A 699 0.33 0.56 -11.85
CA LEU A 699 0.75 1.82 -11.26
C LEU A 699 2.23 1.71 -10.90
N ILE A 700 3.00 2.73 -11.24
CA ILE A 700 4.37 2.91 -10.75
C ILE A 700 4.44 4.19 -9.92
N ALA A 701 5.30 4.17 -8.91
CA ALA A 701 5.63 5.33 -8.09
C ALA A 701 7.14 5.34 -7.84
N TYR A 702 7.80 6.48 -8.01
CA TYR A 702 9.24 6.59 -7.78
C TYR A 702 9.60 7.92 -7.12
N HIS A 703 10.70 7.91 -6.38
CA HIS A 703 11.28 9.09 -5.74
C HIS A 703 12.77 8.87 -5.48
N GLY A 704 13.61 9.81 -5.94
CA GLY A 704 15.06 9.70 -5.84
C GLY A 704 15.58 8.45 -6.56
N SER A 705 16.20 7.53 -5.82
CA SER A 705 16.75 6.28 -6.36
C SER A 705 15.86 5.04 -6.14
N ARG A 706 14.63 5.22 -5.65
CA ARG A 706 13.69 4.12 -5.38
C ARG A 706 12.50 4.17 -6.33
N ALA A 707 12.11 3.01 -6.83
CA ALA A 707 10.96 2.84 -7.70
C ALA A 707 10.16 1.60 -7.27
N VAL A 708 8.86 1.79 -7.08
CA VAL A 708 7.90 0.75 -6.68
C VAL A 708 6.91 0.53 -7.82
N VAL A 709 6.65 -0.74 -8.11
CA VAL A 709 5.53 -1.15 -8.96
C VAL A 709 4.40 -1.67 -8.08
N ILE A 710 3.20 -1.15 -8.31
CA ILE A 710 1.99 -1.41 -7.54
C ILE A 710 1.02 -2.15 -8.46
N GLU A 711 0.63 -3.35 -8.06
CA GLU A 711 -0.38 -4.14 -8.77
C GLU A 711 -1.52 -4.53 -7.83
N THR A 712 -2.75 -4.53 -8.37
CA THR A 712 -3.93 -4.97 -7.62
C THR A 712 -4.11 -6.48 -7.67
N ASP A 713 -5.01 -7.01 -6.85
CA ASP A 713 -5.45 -8.42 -6.90
C ASP A 713 -6.13 -8.81 -8.23
N ASN A 714 -6.43 -7.86 -9.11
CA ASN A 714 -6.83 -8.14 -10.50
C ASN A 714 -5.74 -8.87 -11.29
N ALA A 715 -4.49 -8.87 -10.83
CA ALA A 715 -3.42 -9.65 -11.43
C ALA A 715 -3.73 -11.17 -11.48
N TYR A 716 -4.56 -11.70 -10.58
CA TYR A 716 -4.96 -13.11 -10.60
C TYR A 716 -5.73 -13.50 -11.86
N ALA A 717 -6.43 -12.55 -12.49
CA ALA A 717 -7.18 -12.80 -13.72
C ALA A 717 -6.29 -12.87 -14.97
N ARG A 718 -5.03 -12.43 -14.90
CA ARG A 718 -4.13 -12.28 -16.07
C ARG A 718 -3.41 -13.56 -16.48
N GLY A 719 -3.57 -14.67 -15.75
CA GLY A 719 -2.91 -15.93 -16.08
C GLY A 719 -2.99 -16.99 -15.00
N THR A 720 -1.92 -17.77 -14.86
CA THR A 720 -1.84 -18.79 -13.80
C THR A 720 -1.46 -18.16 -12.47
N LEU A 721 -1.83 -18.79 -11.35
CA LEU A 721 -1.39 -18.37 -10.01
C LEU A 721 0.14 -18.32 -9.88
N ARG A 722 0.86 -19.25 -10.53
CA ARG A 722 2.33 -19.23 -10.57
C ARG A 722 2.87 -17.96 -11.22
N GLU A 723 2.21 -17.47 -12.27
CA GLU A 723 2.60 -16.23 -12.92
C GLU A 723 2.32 -15.03 -12.01
N ALA A 724 1.08 -14.90 -11.53
CA ALA A 724 0.64 -13.73 -10.77
C ALA A 724 1.32 -13.59 -9.39
N VAL A 725 1.56 -14.70 -8.69
CA VAL A 725 2.07 -14.71 -7.32
C VAL A 725 3.60 -14.82 -7.25
N ARG A 726 4.24 -15.47 -8.24
CA ARG A 726 5.68 -15.75 -8.17
C ARG A 726 6.49 -15.19 -9.35
N LEU A 727 6.28 -15.71 -10.56
CA LEU A 727 7.18 -15.44 -11.70
C LEU A 727 7.23 -13.96 -12.09
N ARG A 728 6.07 -13.29 -12.14
CA ARG A 728 5.99 -11.87 -12.51
C ARG A 728 6.57 -10.96 -11.42
N PRO A 729 6.21 -11.10 -10.13
CA PRO A 729 6.87 -10.36 -9.06
C PRO A 729 8.39 -10.59 -9.01
N GLU A 730 8.88 -11.81 -9.21
CA GLU A 730 10.32 -12.11 -9.31
C GLU A 730 10.97 -11.36 -10.48
N MET A 731 10.38 -11.41 -11.67
CA MET A 731 10.87 -10.70 -12.85
C MET A 731 10.92 -9.18 -12.66
N LEU A 732 9.88 -8.59 -12.05
CA LEU A 732 9.85 -7.14 -11.77
C LEU A 732 10.95 -6.73 -10.79
N ARG A 733 11.24 -7.56 -9.77
CA ARG A 733 12.38 -7.34 -8.86
C ARG A 733 13.72 -7.45 -9.59
N GLU A 734 13.88 -8.42 -10.50
CA GLU A 734 15.09 -8.52 -11.33
C GLU A 734 15.29 -7.32 -12.26
N LEU A 735 14.19 -6.64 -12.63
CA LEU A 735 14.17 -5.40 -13.42
C LEU A 735 14.39 -4.13 -12.57
N GLY A 736 14.69 -4.29 -11.28
CA GLY A 736 15.00 -3.19 -10.35
C GLY A 736 13.79 -2.60 -9.63
N TRP A 737 12.57 -3.11 -9.85
CA TRP A 737 11.39 -2.62 -9.16
C TRP A 737 11.27 -3.21 -7.75
N GLU A 738 10.91 -2.38 -6.79
CA GLU A 738 10.31 -2.87 -5.56
C GLU A 738 8.85 -3.26 -5.84
N TYR A 739 8.50 -4.52 -5.61
CA TYR A 739 7.16 -5.03 -5.91
C TYR A 739 6.22 -4.90 -4.70
N ARG A 740 5.06 -4.25 -4.89
CA ARG A 740 4.00 -4.15 -3.87
C ARG A 740 2.66 -4.65 -4.43
N ARG A 741 2.16 -5.77 -3.89
CA ARG A 741 0.75 -6.16 -4.05
C ARG A 741 -0.10 -5.28 -3.14
N VAL A 742 -1.12 -4.66 -3.71
CA VAL A 742 -2.14 -3.91 -2.97
C VAL A 742 -3.49 -4.55 -3.22
N TYR A 743 -4.22 -4.91 -2.17
CA TYR A 743 -5.54 -5.52 -2.34
C TYR A 743 -6.60 -4.43 -2.54
N THR A 744 -7.52 -4.67 -3.47
CA THR A 744 -8.63 -3.75 -3.75
C THR A 744 -9.42 -3.41 -2.48
N CYS A 745 -9.63 -4.38 -1.57
CA CYS A 745 -10.29 -4.16 -0.29
C CYS A 745 -9.55 -3.15 0.62
N ASP A 746 -8.21 -3.14 0.63
CA ASP A 746 -7.43 -2.18 1.41
C ASP A 746 -7.58 -0.76 0.85
N LEU A 747 -7.56 -0.62 -0.48
CA LEU A 747 -7.76 0.68 -1.16
C LEU A 747 -9.17 1.23 -0.98
N PHE A 748 -10.18 0.38 -0.91
CA PHE A 748 -11.55 0.81 -0.61
C PHE A 748 -11.73 1.22 0.86
N THR A 749 -11.09 0.52 1.79
CA THR A 749 -11.31 0.73 3.23
C THR A 749 -10.48 1.89 3.76
N ASP A 750 -9.19 1.93 3.43
CA ASP A 750 -8.26 2.96 3.90
C ASP A 750 -7.14 3.22 2.87
N PRO A 751 -7.45 3.97 1.79
CA PRO A 751 -6.46 4.29 0.75
C PRO A 751 -5.34 5.19 1.29
N GLN A 752 -5.59 5.98 2.33
CA GLN A 752 -4.58 6.86 2.91
C GLN A 752 -3.51 6.07 3.65
N ARG A 753 -3.89 5.06 4.44
CA ARG A 753 -2.91 4.15 5.07
C ARG A 753 -2.04 3.45 4.03
N VAL A 754 -2.63 2.97 2.93
CA VAL A 754 -1.87 2.32 1.86
C VAL A 754 -0.89 3.31 1.20
N ALA A 755 -1.34 4.53 0.90
CA ALA A 755 -0.48 5.58 0.36
C ALA A 755 0.66 5.93 1.33
N ASP A 756 0.38 6.03 2.63
CA ASP A 756 1.36 6.31 3.66
C ASP A 756 2.43 5.20 3.77
N GLU A 757 2.02 3.93 3.75
CA GLU A 757 2.94 2.78 3.76
C GLU A 757 3.89 2.79 2.54
N ILE A 758 3.34 3.08 1.35
CA ILE A 758 4.11 3.19 0.11
C ILE A 758 5.01 4.44 0.14
N GLY A 759 4.52 5.55 0.70
CA GLY A 759 5.30 6.77 0.90
C GLY A 759 6.51 6.56 1.81
N VAL A 760 6.36 5.76 2.87
CA VAL A 760 7.47 5.32 3.73
C VAL A 760 8.44 4.42 2.96
N GLN A 761 7.92 3.47 2.17
CA GLN A 761 8.75 2.60 1.33
C GLN A 761 9.61 3.40 0.32
N LEU A 762 9.02 4.42 -0.31
CA LEU A 762 9.72 5.32 -1.24
C LEU A 762 10.64 6.34 -0.53
N GLY A 763 10.57 6.45 0.79
CA GLY A 763 11.35 7.43 1.57
C GLY A 763 10.86 8.87 1.40
N VAL A 764 9.62 9.05 0.92
CA VAL A 764 8.95 10.36 0.78
C VAL A 764 8.33 10.79 2.12
N LYS A 765 7.95 9.81 2.95
CA LYS A 765 7.40 10.01 4.29
C LYS A 765 8.31 9.34 5.32
N GLU A 766 8.57 10.02 6.45
CA GLU A 766 9.25 9.37 7.57
C GLU A 766 8.31 8.34 8.23
N PRO A 767 8.84 7.18 8.69
CA PRO A 767 8.05 6.21 9.41
C PRO A 767 7.52 6.86 10.69
N VAL A 768 6.20 6.92 10.83
CA VAL A 768 5.58 7.30 12.08
C VAL A 768 5.84 6.17 13.07
N MET A 769 6.75 6.38 14.02
CA MET A 769 6.86 5.47 15.16
C MET A 769 5.60 5.65 16.01
N GLU A 770 4.60 4.81 15.79
CA GLU A 770 3.53 4.67 16.77
C GLU A 770 4.16 4.17 18.09
N PRO A 771 3.91 4.81 19.24
CA PRO A 771 4.33 4.26 20.52
C PRO A 771 3.70 2.88 20.66
N GLU A 772 4.52 1.84 20.81
CA GLU A 772 4.06 0.46 21.00
C GLU A 772 2.92 0.44 22.04
N GLU A 773 1.69 0.18 21.58
CA GLU A 773 0.61 -0.12 22.51
C GLU A 773 1.05 -1.37 23.29
N PRO A 774 1.06 -1.34 24.63
CA PRO A 774 1.42 -2.51 25.40
C PRO A 774 0.41 -3.61 25.06
N ILE A 775 0.90 -4.69 24.45
CA ILE A 775 0.15 -5.90 24.11
C ILE A 775 -0.74 -6.25 25.30
N ARG A 776 -2.03 -5.88 25.23
CA ARG A 776 -3.04 -6.38 26.16
C ARG A 776 -3.18 -7.86 25.83
N ARG A 777 -2.41 -8.69 26.53
CA ARG A 777 -2.61 -10.14 26.57
C ARG A 777 -4.09 -10.37 26.85
N HIS A 778 -4.84 -10.76 25.82
CA HIS A 778 -6.19 -11.28 25.99
C HIS A 778 -6.09 -12.43 26.99
N ARG A 779 -6.60 -12.19 28.19
CA ARG A 779 -6.73 -13.20 29.23
C ARG A 779 -7.72 -14.23 28.70
N ARG A 780 -7.17 -15.31 28.13
CA ARG A 780 -7.89 -16.51 27.69
C ARG A 780 -8.75 -16.95 28.87
N ALA A 781 -10.07 -17.02 28.68
CA ALA A 781 -10.99 -17.50 29.69
C ALA A 781 -10.65 -18.96 30.02
N THR A 782 -10.10 -19.20 31.21
CA THR A 782 -9.91 -20.53 31.79
C THR A 782 -11.18 -20.95 32.51
N LEU A 783 -11.66 -22.15 32.18
CA LEU A 783 -12.72 -22.89 32.89
C LEU A 783 -12.33 -23.12 34.37
N PRO A 784 -13.30 -23.21 35.30
CA PRO A 784 -13.00 -23.32 36.72
C PRO A 784 -12.70 -24.78 37.12
N GLY A 785 -11.61 -24.98 37.87
CA GLY A 785 -11.45 -26.17 38.71
C GLY A 785 -10.02 -26.72 38.86
N LYS A 786 -9.25 -26.16 39.81
CA LYS A 786 -8.55 -26.89 40.89
C LYS A 786 -7.58 -25.95 41.60
N GLU A 787 -7.76 -25.83 42.91
CA GLU A 787 -6.80 -25.23 43.83
C GLU A 787 -5.57 -26.13 43.98
N THR A 788 -4.37 -25.58 43.79
CA THR A 788 -3.17 -25.94 44.56
C THR A 788 -2.17 -24.77 44.59
N ASP A 789 -1.55 -24.66 45.75
CA ASP A 789 -0.59 -23.72 46.33
C ASP A 789 0.68 -23.32 45.53
N SER A 790 1.03 -22.03 45.67
CA SER A 790 2.36 -21.37 45.79
C SER A 790 3.58 -21.70 44.88
N GLY A 791 4.06 -20.69 44.14
CA GLY A 791 5.46 -20.52 43.66
C GLY A 791 5.58 -19.86 42.27
N PRO A 792 6.58 -19.00 41.97
CA PRO A 792 6.76 -18.41 40.62
C PRO A 792 7.40 -19.43 39.66
N ASP A 793 6.72 -19.72 38.54
CA ASP A 793 7.18 -20.64 37.49
C ASP A 793 8.43 -20.10 36.77
N GLU A 794 9.58 -20.72 37.06
CA GLU A 794 10.70 -20.83 36.10
C GLU A 794 10.34 -21.89 35.05
N ALA A 795 10.66 -21.63 33.77
CA ALA A 795 10.43 -22.59 32.70
C ALA A 795 11.19 -23.91 32.96
N PRO A 796 10.64 -25.08 32.61
CA PRO A 796 11.32 -26.36 32.75
C PRO A 796 12.66 -26.35 32.01
N PHE A 797 13.72 -26.87 32.65
CA PHE A 797 15.08 -26.92 32.11
C PHE A 797 15.14 -27.50 30.68
N ASP A 798 14.28 -28.46 30.36
CA ASP A 798 14.21 -29.12 29.04
C ASP A 798 13.81 -28.18 27.88
N GLU A 799 13.29 -26.98 28.18
CA GLU A 799 12.96 -25.93 27.21
C GLU A 799 14.01 -24.81 27.14
N THR A 800 15.12 -24.91 27.88
CA THR A 800 16.24 -23.97 27.78
C THR A 800 17.27 -24.42 26.74
N ASP A 801 17.87 -23.47 26.02
CA ASP A 801 18.92 -23.73 25.00
C ASP A 801 20.11 -24.53 25.57
N ALA A 802 20.37 -24.41 26.87
CA ALA A 802 21.37 -25.18 27.60
C ALA A 802 21.06 -26.69 27.67
N ALA A 803 19.79 -27.11 27.66
CA ALA A 803 19.40 -28.52 27.66
C ALA A 803 19.63 -29.21 26.30
N TRP A 804 19.78 -28.43 25.22
CA TRP A 804 20.14 -28.91 23.89
C TRP A 804 21.65 -28.86 23.62
N GLY A 805 22.46 -28.47 24.61
CA GLY A 805 23.92 -28.52 24.55
C GLY A 805 24.59 -27.34 23.84
N ASP A 806 23.85 -26.26 23.57
CA ASP A 806 24.41 -25.05 22.98
C ASP A 806 24.89 -24.08 24.09
N GLU A 807 26.21 -24.03 24.28
CA GLU A 807 26.83 -22.91 25.00
C GLU A 807 26.86 -21.66 24.11
N PRO A 808 26.65 -20.45 24.66
CA PRO A 808 26.72 -19.22 23.89
C PRO A 808 28.16 -18.96 23.44
N ARG A 809 28.51 -19.44 22.24
CA ARG A 809 29.76 -19.10 21.57
C ARG A 809 29.61 -17.75 20.88
N ASN A 810 30.50 -16.83 21.26
CA ASN A 810 30.73 -15.56 20.59
C ASN A 810 31.29 -15.85 19.18
N GLU A 811 30.44 -15.76 18.15
CA GLU A 811 30.76 -16.20 16.77
C GLU A 811 31.84 -15.36 16.04
N ASP A 812 32.40 -14.32 16.68
CA ASP A 812 33.36 -13.40 16.06
C ASP A 812 34.85 -13.81 16.21
N ASP A 813 35.19 -14.74 17.10
CA ASP A 813 36.60 -15.07 17.39
C ASP A 813 37.30 -15.87 16.27
N TRP A 814 36.56 -16.59 15.43
CA TRP A 814 37.17 -17.39 14.36
C TRP A 814 37.63 -16.54 13.17
N LEU A 815 37.00 -15.38 12.95
CA LEU A 815 37.36 -14.41 11.89
C LEU A 815 38.67 -13.68 12.19
N LEU A 816 39.03 -13.51 13.47
CA LEU A 816 40.31 -12.90 13.90
C LEU A 816 41.52 -13.84 13.73
N SER A 817 41.28 -15.16 13.57
CA SER A 817 42.33 -16.17 13.52
C SER A 817 42.87 -16.48 12.11
N GLN A 818 42.25 -15.94 11.05
CA GLN A 818 42.69 -16.17 9.67
C GLN A 818 43.68 -15.10 9.19
N ARG A 819 44.97 -15.35 9.37
CA ARG A 819 46.04 -14.61 8.67
C ARG A 819 46.50 -15.41 7.43
N PRO A 820 46.41 -14.85 6.20
CA PRO A 820 46.93 -15.47 4.98
C PRO A 820 48.48 -15.55 4.98
N PRO A 821 49.10 -16.56 4.33
CA PRO A 821 50.52 -16.90 4.49
C PRO A 821 51.52 -16.02 3.69
N HIS A 822 51.22 -14.76 3.40
CA HIS A 822 52.10 -13.91 2.59
C HIS A 822 52.06 -12.44 3.03
N TRP A 823 52.46 -12.19 4.27
CA TRP A 823 52.97 -10.88 4.68
C TRP A 823 54.39 -11.05 5.22
N GLY A 824 55.37 -10.74 4.38
CA GLY A 824 56.77 -10.68 4.73
C GLY A 824 57.08 -9.42 5.55
N ASN A 825 57.96 -9.57 6.53
CA ASN A 825 58.55 -8.50 7.33
C ASN A 825 59.19 -7.41 6.46
N GLY A 826 58.93 -6.14 6.79
CA GLY A 826 59.60 -5.02 6.17
C GLY A 826 59.22 -3.65 6.72
N ARG A 827 59.68 -3.37 7.94
CA ARG A 827 59.84 -2.06 8.62
C ARG A 827 58.62 -1.16 8.83
#